data_AF-A0A723PRQ3-F1
#
_entry.id   AF-A0A723PRQ3-F1
#
_cell.length_a   1.000
_cell.length_b   1.000
_cell.length_c   1.000
_cell.angle_alpha   90.00
_cell.angle_beta   90.00
_cell.angle_gamma   90.00
#
_symmetry.space_group_name_H-M   'P 1'
#
loop_
_entity.id
_entity.type
_entity.pdbx_description
1 polymer ?
#
loop_
_entity_poly.entity_id
_entity_poly.type
_entity_poly.pdbx_seq_one_letter_code
_entity_poly.pdbx_strand_id
1 'polypeptide(L)'
;MTNLRINCIAQSATPPEMSLWEKIKEFFCSTHQTEALECIWTICHPSVGTTREDVVSRFEQLRMLAYAGYEESIHSGRHGESHFCILDADNQEILSVTLDDAGNYTVNCQGHNETYRFTMDIEQGEECTEHAEGASGTLQVSPLPAPAAPQTPAAYDAVWSEWKRAAPAEELRGRAATVQRICTCLNNGSRELNVGESGLTALPDCLPTHITTLVIPHNNYLTSLPTLPSGLEVLTVEDNQLTSLPPLPAELELLTVSGNQLTSLPPLPAGLQMLSVSGNQLTSLPPLPAGLQTLLVAGNQLTSLPPLPAGLRRLLVAGNQLTSLPPLPAGLQVLSVSDNQLTSLPLLPAGLELLTLDRNPQLVRLPPLPEGLQTLSVDANPQLTRLPALPSGLQRLYARNNQLTRLPESITGLSSEAIVNLYGNPLSERTLQALQNITSAPGYSGPRILFDMAGASTPREARALHLAAADWLVPAWEGEPAPADRWHMFGQEDNAAAFSLFLDRLGETENCIKDAGFKAQISSWLVQLAKDEVLRAKTFAMATEATASCQDRVTLALHQMKNVQLVHDAEKGQYDNNLAALVATGREMFRLEKLEQIAREKVRTLALVDEIEVWLAYQNKLKKSLGLTSVTAEMRFFRISGVTVSDLQAAELQVKAAEKSEFREWILQWGPLHSVLERKAPERVNALREKQISDYEETYRMLSDTELRPSGLVGNTDAERTIGARAMESAKKTFLDGLRPLVEEMLGSYLNVQWRRN
;
A
#
# COMPACT_ATOMS: atom_id res chain seq x y z
N MET A 1 -43.57 -4.12 29.75
CA MET A 1 -43.09 -4.62 28.44
C MET A 1 -44.07 -4.25 27.34
N THR A 2 -44.22 -2.96 27.09
CA THR A 2 -44.96 -2.34 25.97
C THR A 2 -44.57 -0.86 26.04
N ASN A 3 -44.37 -0.20 24.89
CA ASN A 3 -43.90 1.20 24.73
C ASN A 3 -42.40 1.47 24.49
N LEU A 4 -41.70 0.66 23.67
CA LEU A 4 -40.43 1.11 23.07
C LEU A 4 -40.26 0.77 21.57
N ARG A 5 -41.17 0.04 20.92
CA ARG A 5 -40.96 -0.45 19.54
C ARG A 5 -41.32 0.51 18.41
N ILE A 6 -42.16 1.53 18.64
CA ILE A 6 -42.61 2.46 17.58
C ILE A 6 -41.69 3.68 17.45
N ASN A 7 -41.08 4.15 18.55
CA ASN A 7 -40.04 5.20 18.48
C ASN A 7 -38.75 4.73 17.78
N CYS A 8 -38.53 3.42 17.64
CA CYS A 8 -37.39 2.88 16.89
C CYS A 8 -37.59 2.92 15.37
N ILE A 9 -38.82 3.07 14.86
CA ILE A 9 -39.09 3.13 13.41
C ILE A 9 -38.86 4.55 12.88
N ALA A 10 -39.16 5.59 13.66
CA ALA A 10 -39.02 6.98 13.24
C ALA A 10 -37.57 7.52 13.23
N GLN A 11 -36.57 6.79 13.76
CA GLN A 11 -35.20 7.30 13.96
C GLN A 11 -34.07 6.37 13.49
N SER A 12 -34.37 5.22 12.88
CA SER A 12 -33.34 4.25 12.48
C SER A 12 -33.11 4.26 10.97
N ALA A 13 -31.85 4.48 10.58
CA ALA A 13 -31.32 4.30 9.23
C ALA A 13 -30.81 2.85 9.00
N THR A 14 -31.46 1.84 9.58
CA THR A 14 -31.11 0.43 9.35
C THR A 14 -32.30 -0.37 8.80
N PRO A 15 -32.09 -1.33 7.87
CA PRO A 15 -33.13 -2.22 7.38
C PRO A 15 -33.70 -3.09 8.51
N PRO A 16 -34.94 -3.59 8.37
CA PRO A 16 -35.78 -4.03 9.49
C PRO A 16 -35.25 -5.27 10.23
N GLU A 17 -35.29 -5.23 11.57
CA GLU A 17 -35.06 -6.40 12.41
C GLU A 17 -36.16 -7.46 12.17
N MET A 18 -35.73 -8.53 11.48
CA MET A 18 -36.12 -9.95 11.52
C MET A 18 -37.59 -10.37 11.50
N SER A 19 -38.59 -9.68 12.06
CA SER A 19 -39.95 -10.26 12.18
C SER A 19 -40.81 -10.20 10.90
N LEU A 20 -40.70 -9.12 10.11
CA LEU A 20 -41.38 -9.00 8.80
C LEU A 20 -40.61 -9.82 7.75
N TRP A 21 -39.28 -9.71 7.74
CA TRP A 21 -38.42 -10.48 6.85
C TRP A 21 -38.53 -11.99 7.13
N GLU A 22 -38.61 -12.45 8.39
CA GLU A 22 -38.78 -13.88 8.68
C GLU A 22 -40.06 -14.48 8.11
N LYS A 23 -41.09 -13.66 7.88
CA LYS A 23 -42.34 -14.08 7.25
C LYS A 23 -42.31 -13.96 5.73
N ILE A 24 -41.66 -12.93 5.18
CA ILE A 24 -41.62 -12.70 3.72
C ILE A 24 -40.37 -13.34 3.06
N LYS A 25 -39.38 -13.82 3.81
CA LYS A 25 -38.18 -14.49 3.27
C LYS A 25 -38.49 -15.74 2.46
N GLU A 26 -39.62 -16.39 2.72
CA GLU A 26 -40.06 -17.55 1.94
C GLU A 26 -40.51 -17.16 0.52
N PHE A 27 -40.83 -15.88 0.30
CA PHE A 27 -41.27 -15.35 -0.99
C PHE A 27 -40.11 -14.93 -1.90
N PHE A 28 -38.90 -14.70 -1.37
CA PHE A 28 -37.77 -14.12 -2.11
C PHE A 28 -36.52 -15.02 -2.13
N CYS A 29 -35.77 -15.02 -3.24
CA CYS A 29 -34.50 -15.75 -3.38
C CYS A 29 -33.40 -15.20 -2.45
N SER A 30 -32.57 -16.06 -1.86
CA SER A 30 -31.46 -15.67 -0.97
C SER A 30 -30.41 -14.77 -1.62
N THR A 31 -30.33 -14.75 -2.95
CA THR A 31 -29.45 -13.89 -3.74
C THR A 31 -29.97 -12.46 -3.91
N HIS A 32 -31.29 -12.24 -3.80
CA HIS A 32 -31.94 -10.94 -4.01
C HIS A 32 -32.45 -10.31 -2.69
N GLN A 33 -32.01 -10.85 -1.55
CA GLN A 33 -32.43 -10.45 -0.23
C GLN A 33 -32.21 -8.95 0.04
N THR A 34 -31.07 -8.41 -0.39
CA THR A 34 -30.70 -7.02 -0.16
C THR A 34 -31.59 -6.06 -0.95
N GLU A 35 -31.83 -6.36 -2.23
CA GLU A 35 -32.68 -5.56 -3.13
C GLU A 35 -34.16 -5.56 -2.69
N ALA A 36 -34.66 -6.72 -2.25
CA ALA A 36 -36.02 -6.84 -1.73
C ALA A 36 -36.21 -6.07 -0.41
N LEU A 37 -35.21 -6.11 0.49
CA LEU A 37 -35.23 -5.34 1.75
C LEU A 37 -35.18 -3.83 1.51
N GLU A 38 -34.38 -3.37 0.55
CA GLU A 38 -34.35 -1.95 0.15
C GLU A 38 -35.69 -1.50 -0.45
N CYS A 39 -36.31 -2.32 -1.31
CA CYS A 39 -37.62 -1.99 -1.89
C CYS A 39 -38.71 -1.86 -0.80
N ILE A 40 -38.78 -2.82 0.14
CA ILE A 40 -39.73 -2.79 1.26
C ILE A 40 -39.47 -1.58 2.16
N TRP A 41 -38.20 -1.29 2.45
CA TRP A 41 -37.83 -0.14 3.27
C TRP A 41 -38.27 1.19 2.62
N THR A 42 -38.10 1.32 1.31
CA THR A 42 -38.46 2.54 0.58
C THR A 42 -39.97 2.70 0.37
N ILE A 43 -40.74 1.60 0.41
CA ILE A 43 -42.20 1.64 0.44
C ILE A 43 -42.71 2.11 1.81
N CYS A 44 -42.05 1.70 2.89
CA CYS A 44 -42.38 2.14 4.25
C CYS A 44 -41.94 3.59 4.54
N HIS A 45 -40.93 4.11 3.82
CA HIS A 45 -40.40 5.47 3.99
C HIS A 45 -40.38 6.24 2.65
N PRO A 46 -41.56 6.69 2.16
CA PRO A 46 -41.64 7.48 0.93
C PRO A 46 -40.92 8.83 1.08
N SER A 47 -40.07 9.17 0.10
CA SER A 47 -39.45 10.50 0.01
C SER A 47 -40.49 11.56 -0.39
N VAL A 48 -40.29 12.81 0.03
CA VAL A 48 -41.17 13.94 -0.34
C VAL A 48 -41.25 14.05 -1.86
N GLY A 49 -42.45 13.96 -2.43
CA GLY A 49 -42.70 13.97 -3.88
C GLY A 49 -42.84 12.59 -4.55
N THR A 50 -42.90 11.49 -3.80
CA THR A 50 -43.15 10.15 -4.36
C THR A 50 -44.48 10.11 -5.10
N THR A 51 -44.46 9.77 -6.40
CA THR A 51 -45.67 9.72 -7.23
C THR A 51 -46.35 8.34 -7.16
N ARG A 52 -47.62 8.25 -7.58
CA ARG A 52 -48.34 6.96 -7.66
C ARG A 52 -47.59 5.96 -8.55
N GLU A 53 -46.96 6.42 -9.62
CA GLU A 53 -46.21 5.59 -10.58
C GLU A 53 -44.95 4.99 -9.95
N ASP A 54 -44.27 5.72 -9.06
CA ASP A 54 -43.11 5.22 -8.33
C ASP A 54 -43.46 4.08 -7.37
N VAL A 55 -44.64 4.17 -6.73
CA VAL A 55 -45.15 3.12 -5.83
C VAL A 55 -45.53 1.87 -6.62
N VAL A 56 -46.19 2.03 -7.77
CA VAL A 56 -46.53 0.92 -8.68
C VAL A 56 -45.25 0.21 -9.15
N SER A 57 -44.26 0.97 -9.63
CA SER A 57 -42.99 0.44 -10.12
C SER A 57 -42.25 -0.38 -9.07
N ARG A 58 -42.26 0.06 -7.80
CA ARG A 58 -41.59 -0.66 -6.69
C ARG A 58 -42.31 -1.95 -6.30
N PHE A 59 -43.65 -1.97 -6.32
CA PHE A 59 -44.40 -3.21 -6.11
C PHE A 59 -44.21 -4.20 -7.27
N GLU A 60 -44.05 -3.72 -8.51
CA GLU A 60 -43.69 -4.56 -9.65
C GLU A 60 -42.25 -5.11 -9.56
N GLN A 61 -41.31 -4.30 -9.08
CA GLN A 61 -39.94 -4.77 -8.78
C GLN A 61 -39.95 -5.85 -7.71
N LEU A 62 -40.72 -5.69 -6.63
CA LEU A 62 -40.91 -6.76 -5.63
C LEU A 62 -41.53 -8.02 -6.23
N ARG A 63 -42.49 -7.89 -7.17
CA ARG A 63 -43.06 -9.04 -7.85
C ARG A 63 -42.04 -9.78 -8.72
N MET A 64 -41.15 -9.07 -9.41
CA MET A 64 -40.08 -9.66 -10.23
C MET A 64 -39.02 -10.40 -9.42
N LEU A 65 -38.81 -10.01 -8.16
CA LEU A 65 -37.82 -10.61 -7.26
C LEU A 65 -38.35 -11.83 -6.48
N ALA A 66 -39.66 -12.12 -6.58
CA ALA A 66 -40.31 -13.22 -5.87
C ALA A 66 -40.15 -14.58 -6.59
N TYR A 67 -40.23 -15.69 -5.85
CA TYR A 67 -40.24 -17.04 -6.41
C TYR A 67 -41.45 -17.27 -7.33
N ALA A 68 -41.25 -17.99 -8.44
CA ALA A 68 -42.31 -18.37 -9.37
C ALA A 68 -43.45 -19.14 -8.64
N GLY A 69 -44.64 -18.54 -8.61
CA GLY A 69 -45.82 -19.05 -7.87
C GLY A 69 -46.28 -18.17 -6.70
N TYR A 70 -45.42 -17.28 -6.19
CA TYR A 70 -45.76 -16.32 -5.13
C TYR A 70 -46.08 -14.92 -5.65
N GLU A 71 -45.88 -14.66 -6.95
CA GLU A 71 -46.21 -13.41 -7.64
C GLU A 71 -47.68 -13.02 -7.49
N GLU A 72 -48.59 -14.00 -7.40
CA GLU A 72 -50.03 -13.77 -7.20
C GLU A 72 -50.38 -13.28 -5.80
N SER A 73 -49.43 -13.32 -4.84
CA SER A 73 -49.63 -12.84 -3.45
C SER A 73 -49.33 -11.35 -3.28
N ILE A 74 -48.75 -10.71 -4.30
CA ILE A 74 -48.43 -9.28 -4.34
C ILE A 74 -49.42 -8.60 -5.29
N HIS A 75 -50.35 -7.82 -4.72
CA HIS A 75 -51.43 -7.19 -5.47
C HIS A 75 -51.24 -5.68 -5.59
N SER A 76 -51.39 -5.18 -6.82
CA SER A 76 -51.64 -3.77 -7.12
C SER A 76 -53.12 -3.61 -7.48
N GLY A 77 -53.94 -3.04 -6.58
CA GLY A 77 -55.30 -2.57 -6.90
C GLY A 77 -56.48 -3.39 -6.38
N ARG A 78 -56.36 -4.15 -5.28
CA ARG A 78 -57.44 -5.08 -4.82
C ARG A 78 -58.72 -4.39 -4.29
N HIS A 79 -58.72 -3.06 -4.08
CA HIS A 79 -59.89 -2.28 -3.62
C HIS A 79 -59.99 -0.88 -4.28
N GLY A 80 -59.65 -0.80 -5.56
CA GLY A 80 -59.51 0.46 -6.31
C GLY A 80 -58.04 0.72 -6.67
N GLU A 81 -57.79 1.59 -7.67
CA GLU A 81 -56.47 1.84 -8.30
C GLU A 81 -55.38 2.39 -7.35
N SER A 82 -55.67 2.52 -6.06
CA SER A 82 -54.84 3.23 -5.08
C SER A 82 -54.50 2.40 -3.84
N HIS A 83 -54.76 1.09 -3.88
CA HIS A 83 -54.48 0.16 -2.78
C HIS A 83 -53.53 -0.96 -3.22
N PHE A 84 -52.36 -1.05 -2.58
CA PHE A 84 -51.30 -2.02 -2.87
C PHE A 84 -51.05 -2.91 -1.65
N CYS A 85 -51.02 -4.25 -1.79
CA CYS A 85 -50.85 -5.13 -0.63
C CYS A 85 -50.06 -6.42 -0.92
N ILE A 86 -49.42 -6.95 0.12
CA ILE A 86 -48.74 -8.24 0.17
C ILE A 86 -49.49 -9.14 1.15
N LEU A 87 -49.85 -10.34 0.71
CA LEU A 87 -50.65 -11.30 1.48
C LEU A 87 -49.83 -12.50 1.95
N ASP A 88 -50.20 -13.02 3.12
CA ASP A 88 -49.67 -14.30 3.67
C ASP A 88 -50.44 -15.51 3.10
N ALA A 89 -49.97 -16.73 3.38
CA ALA A 89 -50.58 -17.99 2.95
C ALA A 89 -52.05 -18.17 3.40
N ASP A 90 -52.46 -17.50 4.49
CA ASP A 90 -53.84 -17.44 5.00
C ASP A 90 -54.67 -16.29 4.40
N ASN A 91 -54.18 -15.61 3.35
CA ASN A 91 -54.83 -14.51 2.64
C ASN A 91 -55.05 -13.23 3.49
N GLN A 92 -54.22 -13.03 4.52
CA GLN A 92 -54.21 -11.82 5.36
C GLN A 92 -53.14 -10.81 4.94
N GLU A 93 -53.43 -9.52 5.04
CA GLU A 93 -52.51 -8.43 4.68
C GLU A 93 -51.31 -8.35 5.63
N ILE A 94 -50.12 -8.60 5.10
CA ILE A 94 -48.84 -8.42 5.80
C ILE A 94 -48.42 -6.95 5.74
N LEU A 95 -48.51 -6.36 4.55
CA LEU A 95 -48.21 -4.95 4.26
C LEU A 95 -49.27 -4.45 3.29
N SER A 96 -49.94 -3.35 3.60
CA SER A 96 -50.81 -2.66 2.66
C SER A 96 -50.55 -1.15 2.63
N VAL A 97 -50.71 -0.54 1.46
CA VAL A 97 -50.46 0.87 1.20
C VAL A 97 -51.68 1.43 0.49
N THR A 98 -52.19 2.55 1.00
CA THR A 98 -53.30 3.30 0.39
C THR A 98 -52.86 4.71 0.07
N LEU A 99 -53.16 5.13 -1.16
CA LEU A 99 -53.03 6.51 -1.63
C LEU A 99 -54.44 7.08 -1.76
N ASP A 100 -54.77 8.15 -1.04
CA ASP A 100 -56.04 8.85 -1.25
C ASP A 100 -55.89 9.95 -2.33
N ASP A 101 -57.02 10.38 -2.91
CA ASP A 101 -57.06 11.45 -3.93
C ASP A 101 -56.68 12.84 -3.36
N ALA A 102 -56.40 12.92 -2.05
CA ALA A 102 -55.94 14.12 -1.36
C ALA A 102 -54.41 14.13 -1.10
N GLY A 103 -53.67 13.15 -1.63
CA GLY A 103 -52.21 13.07 -1.54
C GLY A 103 -51.67 12.48 -0.23
N ASN A 104 -52.53 11.84 0.57
CA ASN A 104 -52.11 11.14 1.78
C ASN A 104 -51.71 9.70 1.45
N TYR A 105 -50.50 9.34 1.85
CA TYR A 105 -49.94 8.00 1.71
C TYR A 105 -50.03 7.28 3.05
N THR A 106 -50.85 6.23 3.15
CA THR A 106 -51.03 5.47 4.39
C THR A 106 -50.47 4.07 4.24
N VAL A 107 -49.49 3.72 5.06
CA VAL A 107 -48.92 2.37 5.17
C VAL A 107 -49.53 1.66 6.37
N ASN A 108 -50.01 0.44 6.16
CA ASN A 108 -50.56 -0.45 7.17
C ASN A 108 -49.75 -1.74 7.24
N CYS A 109 -49.24 -2.05 8.43
CA CYS A 109 -48.56 -3.30 8.75
C CYS A 109 -49.29 -3.99 9.91
N GLN A 110 -50.11 -5.00 9.61
CA GLN A 110 -50.83 -5.84 10.58
C GLN A 110 -51.40 -5.09 11.81
N GLY A 111 -52.15 -4.00 11.57
CA GLY A 111 -52.90 -3.26 12.60
C GLY A 111 -52.26 -1.96 13.07
N HIS A 112 -51.14 -1.56 12.47
CA HIS A 112 -50.52 -0.25 12.65
C HIS A 112 -50.60 0.55 11.37
N ASN A 113 -51.31 1.69 11.41
CA ASN A 113 -51.48 2.60 10.28
C ASN A 113 -50.64 3.87 10.52
N GLU A 114 -49.74 4.18 9.59
CA GLU A 114 -49.05 5.48 9.52
C GLU A 114 -49.46 6.22 8.25
N THR A 115 -49.99 7.43 8.41
CA THR A 115 -50.42 8.29 7.30
C THR A 115 -49.47 9.46 7.14
N TYR A 116 -48.80 9.52 6.00
CA TYR A 116 -47.94 10.61 5.57
C TYR A 116 -48.78 11.60 4.75
N ARG A 117 -48.91 12.84 5.25
CA ARG A 117 -49.56 13.92 4.49
C ARG A 117 -48.52 14.66 3.67
N PHE A 118 -48.60 14.55 2.35
CA PHE A 118 -47.80 15.36 1.46
C PHE A 118 -48.65 16.53 0.96
N THR A 119 -48.35 17.75 1.42
CA THR A 119 -48.98 18.95 0.86
C THR A 119 -48.50 19.12 -0.58
N MET A 120 -49.39 18.94 -1.55
CA MET A 120 -49.11 19.22 -2.96
C MET A 120 -49.06 20.74 -3.17
N ASP A 121 -47.87 21.28 -3.43
CA ASP A 121 -47.75 22.51 -4.20
C ASP A 121 -48.04 22.14 -5.67
N ILE A 122 -49.27 22.44 -6.09
CA ILE A 122 -49.67 22.39 -7.50
C ILE A 122 -49.12 23.66 -8.15
N GLU A 123 -48.09 23.53 -8.98
CA GLU A 123 -47.86 24.50 -10.05
C GLU A 123 -48.56 24.01 -11.32
N GLN A 124 -49.52 24.78 -11.83
CA GLN A 124 -49.37 25.53 -13.08
C GLN A 124 -50.67 26.22 -13.53
N GLY A 125 -50.54 27.53 -13.81
CA GLY A 125 -51.16 28.21 -14.95
C GLY A 125 -52.61 28.68 -14.84
N GLU A 126 -52.84 30.00 -14.73
CA GLU A 126 -53.43 30.83 -15.80
C GLU A 126 -53.72 32.27 -15.33
N GLU A 127 -53.68 33.18 -16.32
CA GLU A 127 -53.81 34.63 -16.24
C GLU A 127 -55.14 35.13 -15.66
N CYS A 128 -55.13 36.32 -15.02
CA CYS A 128 -55.89 37.52 -15.39
C CYS A 128 -56.17 38.45 -14.19
N THR A 129 -55.60 39.66 -14.26
CA THR A 129 -56.20 40.99 -14.00
C THR A 129 -57.27 41.15 -12.90
N GLU A 130 -56.99 41.95 -11.87
CA GLU A 130 -57.52 43.32 -11.67
C GLU A 130 -57.31 43.82 -10.23
N HIS A 131 -57.23 45.14 -10.14
CA HIS A 131 -57.08 46.04 -8.99
C HIS A 131 -57.76 45.69 -7.66
N ALA A 132 -57.06 45.96 -6.55
CA ALA A 132 -57.56 46.84 -5.49
C ALA A 132 -56.45 47.23 -4.49
N GLU A 133 -56.45 48.51 -4.11
CA GLU A 133 -55.54 49.17 -3.18
C GLU A 133 -55.72 48.72 -1.72
N GLY A 134 -54.61 48.78 -0.97
CA GLY A 134 -54.61 49.28 0.41
C GLY A 134 -54.59 48.23 1.54
N ALA A 135 -53.40 48.04 2.13
CA ALA A 135 -53.16 48.20 3.58
C ALA A 135 -51.72 47.82 3.93
N SER A 136 -51.00 48.77 4.54
CA SER A 136 -49.68 48.57 5.14
C SER A 136 -49.65 47.40 6.13
N GLY A 137 -48.64 46.55 5.99
CA GLY A 137 -48.32 45.49 6.94
C GLY A 137 -47.00 44.84 6.60
N THR A 138 -45.88 45.52 6.89
CA THR A 138 -44.54 44.92 6.89
C THR A 138 -44.47 43.83 7.98
N LEU A 139 -44.61 42.57 7.59
CA LEU A 139 -44.21 41.42 8.41
C LEU A 139 -42.80 41.01 7.97
N GLN A 140 -41.81 41.50 8.72
CA GLN A 140 -40.48 40.89 8.78
C GLN A 140 -40.65 39.42 9.20
N VAL A 141 -40.33 38.49 8.30
CA VAL A 141 -40.06 37.10 8.69
C VAL A 141 -38.59 37.04 9.08
N SER A 142 -38.34 37.16 10.38
CA SER A 142 -37.04 36.89 10.99
C SER A 142 -36.61 35.44 10.70
N PRO A 143 -35.32 35.17 10.46
CA PRO A 143 -34.82 33.79 10.48
C PRO A 143 -35.05 33.21 11.88
N LEU A 144 -35.54 31.98 11.96
CA LEU A 144 -35.51 31.18 13.20
C LEU A 144 -34.05 31.15 13.73
N PRO A 145 -33.81 31.40 15.02
CA PRO A 145 -32.46 31.37 15.56
C PRO A 145 -31.93 29.93 15.56
N ALA A 146 -30.69 29.76 15.10
CA ALA A 146 -29.91 28.56 15.37
C ALA A 146 -29.93 28.24 16.88
N PRO A 147 -29.89 26.96 17.31
CA PRO A 147 -29.79 26.64 18.73
C PRO A 147 -28.55 27.34 19.28
N ALA A 148 -28.76 28.27 20.21
CA ALA A 148 -27.70 29.11 20.74
C ALA A 148 -26.66 28.21 21.42
N ALA A 149 -25.40 28.32 20.99
CA ALA A 149 -24.28 27.68 21.68
C ALA A 149 -24.34 28.04 23.18
N PRO A 150 -24.15 27.08 24.09
CA PRO A 150 -24.24 27.34 25.53
C PRO A 150 -23.23 28.42 25.92
N GLN A 151 -23.71 29.60 26.35
CA GLN A 151 -22.84 30.73 26.68
C GLN A 151 -22.37 30.74 28.14
N THR A 152 -22.78 29.76 28.95
CA THR A 152 -22.40 29.65 30.36
C THR A 152 -21.57 28.38 30.60
N PRO A 153 -20.50 28.43 31.44
CA PRO A 153 -19.72 27.25 31.82
C PRO A 153 -20.57 26.10 32.35
N ALA A 154 -21.65 26.42 33.08
CA ALA A 154 -22.60 25.43 33.61
C ALA A 154 -23.36 24.65 32.53
N ALA A 155 -23.61 25.25 31.36
CA ALA A 155 -24.29 24.59 30.25
C ALA A 155 -23.33 23.67 29.46
N TYR A 156 -22.05 24.05 29.35
CA TYR A 156 -21.00 23.14 28.85
C TYR A 156 -20.80 21.95 29.78
N ASP A 157 -20.71 22.18 31.09
CA ASP A 157 -20.53 21.12 32.09
C ASP A 157 -21.68 20.11 32.07
N ALA A 158 -22.91 20.55 31.81
CA ALA A 158 -24.07 19.67 31.68
C ALA A 158 -23.96 18.73 30.47
N VAL A 159 -23.65 19.28 29.29
CA VAL A 159 -23.50 18.51 28.03
C VAL A 159 -22.34 17.51 28.14
N TRP A 160 -21.20 17.94 28.65
CA TRP A 160 -20.02 17.06 28.79
C TRP A 160 -20.23 15.96 29.83
N SER A 161 -20.96 16.25 30.92
CA SER A 161 -21.30 15.26 31.94
C SER A 161 -22.29 14.21 31.45
N GLU A 162 -23.21 14.60 30.57
CA GLU A 162 -24.14 13.68 29.92
C GLU A 162 -23.43 12.78 28.90
N TRP A 163 -22.59 13.36 28.03
CA TRP A 163 -21.76 12.61 27.08
C TRP A 163 -20.81 11.61 27.75
N LYS A 164 -20.23 11.99 28.90
CA LYS A 164 -19.41 11.07 29.73
C LYS A 164 -20.25 9.94 30.34
N ARG A 165 -21.50 10.18 30.71
CA ARG A 165 -22.40 9.13 31.24
C ARG A 165 -22.86 8.16 30.15
N ALA A 166 -22.96 8.63 28.92
CA ALA A 166 -23.28 7.81 27.75
C ALA A 166 -22.09 6.96 27.24
N ALA A 167 -20.98 6.86 27.99
CA ALA A 167 -19.79 6.13 27.58
C ALA A 167 -19.93 4.61 27.71
N PRO A 168 -19.56 3.83 26.69
CA PRO A 168 -19.24 2.41 26.85
C PRO A 168 -18.16 2.20 27.92
N ALA A 169 -18.17 1.06 28.60
CA ALA A 169 -17.29 0.79 29.74
C ALA A 169 -15.79 0.92 29.40
N GLU A 170 -15.43 0.58 28.15
CA GLU A 170 -14.05 0.65 27.64
C GLU A 170 -13.62 2.09 27.32
N GLU A 171 -14.55 2.96 26.94
CA GLU A 171 -14.29 4.36 26.56
C GLU A 171 -14.31 5.33 27.75
N LEU A 172 -14.76 4.89 28.94
CA LEU A 172 -15.04 5.80 30.05
C LEU A 172 -13.80 6.58 30.54
N ARG A 173 -12.62 5.95 30.49
CA ARG A 173 -11.34 6.64 30.79
C ARG A 173 -10.96 7.62 29.67
N GLY A 174 -11.16 7.22 28.42
CA GLY A 174 -10.90 8.06 27.24
C GLY A 174 -11.77 9.30 27.24
N ARG A 175 -13.10 9.14 27.34
CA ARG A 175 -14.05 10.26 27.42
C ARG A 175 -13.76 11.16 28.61
N ALA A 176 -13.39 10.62 29.78
CA ALA A 176 -13.02 11.43 30.93
C ALA A 176 -11.76 12.29 30.66
N ALA A 177 -10.74 11.73 30.03
CA ALA A 177 -9.54 12.47 29.63
C ALA A 177 -9.87 13.55 28.59
N THR A 178 -10.71 13.25 27.61
CA THR A 178 -11.16 14.22 26.60
C THR A 178 -11.96 15.37 27.23
N VAL A 179 -12.91 15.09 28.13
CA VAL A 179 -13.61 16.16 28.87
C VAL A 179 -12.62 17.02 29.65
N GLN A 180 -11.65 16.43 30.36
CA GLN A 180 -10.63 17.21 31.07
C GLN A 180 -9.83 18.12 30.13
N ARG A 181 -9.48 17.64 28.94
CA ARG A 181 -8.77 18.44 27.92
C ARG A 181 -9.63 19.59 27.41
N ILE A 182 -10.91 19.34 27.13
CA ILE A 182 -11.87 20.36 26.71
C ILE A 182 -12.08 21.41 27.82
N CYS A 183 -12.29 20.99 29.07
CA CYS A 183 -12.41 21.92 30.21
C CYS A 183 -11.14 22.74 30.40
N THR A 184 -9.97 22.12 30.27
CA THR A 184 -8.68 22.83 30.37
C THR A 184 -8.56 23.87 29.27
N CYS A 185 -8.92 23.52 28.03
CA CYS A 185 -8.96 24.42 26.87
C CYS A 185 -9.90 25.62 27.07
N LEU A 186 -11.07 25.40 27.68
CA LEU A 186 -11.99 26.47 28.02
C LEU A 186 -11.42 27.40 29.11
N ASN A 187 -10.80 26.82 30.15
CA ASN A 187 -10.28 27.58 31.29
C ASN A 187 -9.01 28.36 30.99
N ASN A 188 -8.13 27.83 30.12
CA ASN A 188 -6.88 28.48 29.74
C ASN A 188 -7.02 29.39 28.51
N GLY A 189 -8.17 29.38 27.84
CA GLY A 189 -8.39 30.13 26.60
C GLY A 189 -7.53 29.65 25.43
N SER A 190 -7.09 28.38 25.45
CA SER A 190 -6.30 27.79 24.37
C SER A 190 -7.09 27.79 23.07
N ARG A 191 -6.43 28.19 22.00
CA ARG A 191 -6.99 28.17 20.64
C ARG A 191 -6.87 26.82 19.96
N GLU A 192 -6.08 25.92 20.52
CA GLU A 192 -5.88 24.57 20.03
C GLU A 192 -6.54 23.56 20.97
N LEU A 193 -7.34 22.67 20.39
CA LEU A 193 -7.95 21.53 21.06
C LEU A 193 -7.55 20.25 20.32
N ASN A 194 -6.76 19.41 20.98
CA ASN A 194 -6.52 18.04 20.56
C ASN A 194 -7.32 17.10 21.47
N VAL A 195 -8.18 16.25 20.88
CA VAL A 195 -9.09 15.37 21.66
C VAL A 195 -8.42 14.10 22.20
N GLY A 196 -7.24 13.75 21.67
CA GLY A 196 -6.42 12.61 22.10
C GLY A 196 -6.77 11.29 21.42
N GLU A 197 -5.86 10.32 21.55
CA GLU A 197 -6.01 8.93 21.10
C GLU A 197 -6.67 8.14 22.23
N SER A 198 -7.97 7.92 22.17
CA SER A 198 -8.74 7.43 23.32
C SER A 198 -9.84 6.44 22.97
N GLY A 199 -9.84 5.91 21.74
CA GLY A 199 -10.83 4.95 21.26
C GLY A 199 -12.24 5.53 21.21
N LEU A 200 -12.38 6.84 21.01
CA LEU A 200 -13.67 7.53 21.08
C LEU A 200 -14.56 7.12 19.90
N THR A 201 -15.82 6.77 20.16
CA THR A 201 -16.82 6.49 19.10
C THR A 201 -17.67 7.70 18.71
N ALA A 202 -17.79 8.69 19.59
CA ALA A 202 -18.46 9.96 19.32
C ALA A 202 -17.76 11.10 20.07
N LEU A 203 -17.96 12.35 19.64
CA LEU A 203 -17.55 13.56 20.37
C LEU A 203 -18.78 14.23 21.00
N PRO A 204 -18.61 15.10 22.02
CA PRO A 204 -19.71 15.88 22.58
C PRO A 204 -20.25 16.88 21.55
N ASP A 205 -21.56 17.14 21.59
CA ASP A 205 -22.26 18.01 20.63
C ASP A 205 -21.76 19.46 20.65
N CYS A 206 -21.24 19.92 21.78
CA CYS A 206 -20.77 21.29 21.98
C CYS A 206 -19.25 21.31 22.23
N LEU A 207 -18.51 21.85 21.25
CA LEU A 207 -17.10 22.20 21.38
C LEU A 207 -16.94 23.68 21.78
N PRO A 208 -15.85 24.07 22.46
CA PRO A 208 -15.63 25.45 22.83
C PRO A 208 -15.52 26.35 21.60
N THR A 209 -16.24 27.48 21.60
CA THR A 209 -16.38 28.33 20.41
C THR A 209 -15.15 29.18 20.09
N HIS A 210 -14.20 29.30 21.01
CA HIS A 210 -12.98 30.12 20.84
C HIS A 210 -11.80 29.37 20.22
N ILE A 211 -11.96 28.09 19.88
CA ILE A 211 -10.89 27.30 19.26
C ILE A 211 -10.75 27.65 17.79
N THR A 212 -9.51 27.79 17.34
CA THR A 212 -9.14 28.00 15.93
C THR A 212 -8.58 26.71 15.32
N THR A 213 -8.04 25.80 16.13
CA THR A 213 -7.43 24.55 15.68
C THR A 213 -8.07 23.36 16.42
N LEU A 214 -8.63 22.43 15.65
CA LEU A 214 -9.19 21.17 16.15
C LEU A 214 -8.43 19.99 15.55
N VAL A 215 -7.82 19.18 16.42
CA VAL A 215 -7.07 17.99 16.04
C VAL A 215 -7.73 16.74 16.62
N ILE A 216 -8.12 15.85 15.73
CA ILE A 216 -8.72 14.55 16.00
C ILE A 216 -7.77 13.48 15.46
N PRO A 217 -6.91 12.90 16.31
CA PRO A 217 -5.92 11.94 15.86
C PRO A 217 -6.54 10.56 15.59
N HIS A 218 -5.69 9.69 15.03
CA HIS A 218 -5.88 8.25 14.90
C HIS A 218 -6.26 7.57 16.24
N ASN A 219 -6.58 6.28 16.22
CA ASN A 219 -7.06 5.54 17.40
C ASN A 219 -8.36 6.09 18.00
N ASN A 220 -9.22 6.68 17.16
CA ASN A 220 -10.61 6.93 17.48
C ASN A 220 -11.47 6.24 16.40
N TYR A 221 -12.68 5.87 16.78
CA TYR A 221 -13.65 5.18 15.92
C TYR A 221 -14.83 6.09 15.65
N LEU A 222 -14.57 7.39 15.44
CA LEU A 222 -15.62 8.38 15.23
C LEU A 222 -16.35 8.09 13.92
N THR A 223 -17.67 8.01 14.00
CA THR A 223 -18.55 7.83 12.84
C THR A 223 -19.13 9.15 12.33
N SER A 224 -19.22 10.16 13.19
CA SER A 224 -19.70 11.51 12.87
C SER A 224 -18.97 12.58 13.70
N LEU A 225 -18.94 13.81 13.17
CA LEU A 225 -18.46 14.99 13.90
C LEU A 225 -19.64 15.86 14.37
N PRO A 226 -19.51 16.55 15.52
CA PRO A 226 -20.48 17.53 15.98
C PRO A 226 -20.42 18.81 15.15
N THR A 227 -21.32 19.76 15.42
CA THR A 227 -21.27 21.09 14.79
C THR A 227 -19.94 21.78 15.10
N LEU A 228 -19.24 22.19 14.04
CA LEU A 228 -17.92 22.81 14.15
C LEU A 228 -18.04 24.26 14.66
N PRO A 229 -17.06 24.74 15.46
CA PRO A 229 -16.99 26.14 15.86
C PRO A 229 -16.87 27.08 14.65
N SER A 230 -17.58 28.21 14.68
CA SER A 230 -17.62 29.15 13.55
C SER A 230 -16.29 29.85 13.26
N GLY A 231 -15.40 29.98 14.25
CA GLY A 231 -14.08 30.60 14.13
C GLY A 231 -12.93 29.60 13.89
N LEU A 232 -13.24 28.37 13.47
CA LEU A 232 -12.24 27.34 13.23
C LEU A 232 -11.49 27.63 11.92
N GLU A 233 -10.16 27.72 12.01
CA GLU A 233 -9.25 27.96 10.89
C GLU A 233 -8.60 26.65 10.41
N VAL A 234 -8.35 25.72 11.33
CA VAL A 234 -7.65 24.46 11.06
C VAL A 234 -8.44 23.27 11.62
N LEU A 235 -8.78 22.32 10.75
CA LEU A 235 -9.38 21.04 11.11
C LEU A 235 -8.51 19.89 10.63
N THR A 236 -8.05 19.05 11.56
CA THR A 236 -7.31 17.82 11.26
C THR A 236 -8.03 16.62 11.86
N VAL A 237 -8.34 15.63 11.01
CA VAL A 237 -8.94 14.36 11.37
C VAL A 237 -8.20 13.24 10.64
N GLU A 238 -7.69 12.26 11.37
CA GLU A 238 -6.86 11.17 10.81
C GLU A 238 -7.37 9.80 11.27
N ASP A 239 -7.43 8.83 10.36
CA ASP A 239 -7.70 7.41 10.62
C ASP A 239 -8.89 7.16 11.56
N ASN A 240 -10.08 7.56 11.10
CA ASN A 240 -11.37 7.38 11.79
C ASN A 240 -12.38 6.71 10.84
N GLN A 241 -13.65 6.58 11.26
CA GLN A 241 -14.71 5.93 10.49
C GLN A 241 -15.78 6.93 10.00
N LEU A 242 -15.39 8.17 9.75
CA LEU A 242 -16.33 9.20 9.33
C LEU A 242 -16.90 8.87 7.95
N THR A 243 -18.23 8.91 7.85
CA THR A 243 -18.96 8.71 6.58
C THR A 243 -19.36 10.02 5.91
N SER A 244 -19.47 11.10 6.69
CA SER A 244 -19.78 12.44 6.23
C SER A 244 -19.15 13.51 7.11
N LEU A 245 -19.05 14.74 6.59
CA LEU A 245 -18.63 15.91 7.34
C LEU A 245 -19.80 16.88 7.56
N PRO A 246 -19.86 17.54 8.74
CA PRO A 246 -20.82 18.63 8.97
C PRO A 246 -20.48 19.84 8.10
N PRO A 247 -21.39 20.84 8.01
CA PRO A 247 -21.11 22.11 7.34
C PRO A 247 -19.80 22.74 7.83
N LEU A 248 -18.93 23.10 6.89
CA LEU A 248 -17.62 23.66 7.19
C LEU A 248 -17.74 25.16 7.56
N PRO A 249 -16.97 25.64 8.55
CA PRO A 249 -16.97 27.05 8.92
C PRO A 249 -16.34 27.91 7.82
N ALA A 250 -16.80 29.15 7.70
CA ALA A 250 -16.40 30.06 6.62
C ALA A 250 -14.92 30.48 6.69
N GLU A 251 -14.36 30.56 7.90
CA GLU A 251 -12.98 31.00 8.18
C GLU A 251 -11.96 29.85 8.08
N LEU A 252 -12.38 28.65 7.64
CA LEU A 252 -11.49 27.49 7.56
C LEU A 252 -10.46 27.68 6.43
N GLU A 253 -9.18 27.64 6.79
CA GLU A 253 -8.05 27.77 5.86
C GLU A 253 -7.41 26.40 5.54
N LEU A 254 -7.39 25.48 6.50
CA LEU A 254 -6.77 24.16 6.37
C LEU A 254 -7.74 23.06 6.80
N LEU A 255 -8.07 22.18 5.86
CA LEU A 255 -8.86 20.98 6.10
C LEU A 255 -8.03 19.73 5.79
N THR A 256 -7.78 18.91 6.80
CA THR A 256 -7.16 17.59 6.67
C THR A 256 -8.10 16.53 7.24
N VAL A 257 -8.62 15.65 6.40
CA VAL A 257 -9.47 14.51 6.79
C VAL A 257 -8.98 13.26 6.07
N SER A 258 -7.95 12.60 6.60
CA SER A 258 -7.30 11.48 5.92
C SER A 258 -7.68 10.13 6.56
N GLY A 259 -7.71 9.05 5.79
CA GLY A 259 -7.96 7.69 6.30
C GLY A 259 -9.36 7.48 6.88
N ASN A 260 -10.39 7.99 6.21
CA ASN A 260 -11.79 7.89 6.63
C ASN A 260 -12.65 7.18 5.58
N GLN A 261 -13.96 7.14 5.76
CA GLN A 261 -14.92 6.47 4.86
C GLN A 261 -15.82 7.49 4.14
N LEU A 262 -15.32 8.71 3.91
CA LEU A 262 -16.11 9.76 3.28
C LEU A 262 -16.40 9.42 1.82
N THR A 263 -17.68 9.47 1.43
CA THR A 263 -18.13 9.27 0.04
C THR A 263 -18.35 10.58 -0.72
N SER A 264 -18.57 11.68 0.00
CA SER A 264 -18.72 13.03 -0.54
C SER A 264 -18.21 14.09 0.44
N LEU A 265 -18.00 15.31 -0.06
CA LEU A 265 -17.64 16.48 0.75
C LEU A 265 -18.74 17.53 0.74
N PRO A 266 -18.96 18.26 1.85
CA PRO A 266 -19.82 19.44 1.87
C PRO A 266 -19.22 20.60 1.04
N PRO A 267 -19.98 21.67 0.78
CA PRO A 267 -19.46 22.87 0.13
C PRO A 267 -18.21 23.40 0.84
N LEU A 268 -17.16 23.68 0.06
CA LEU A 268 -15.89 24.16 0.58
C LEU A 268 -15.94 25.67 0.85
N PRO A 269 -15.34 26.15 1.95
CA PRO A 269 -15.30 27.57 2.24
C PRO A 269 -14.37 28.31 1.27
N ALA A 270 -14.72 29.56 0.94
CA ALA A 270 -14.01 30.35 -0.05
C ALA A 270 -12.56 30.68 0.36
N GLY A 271 -12.28 30.76 1.67
CA GLY A 271 -10.95 31.04 2.24
C GLY A 271 -10.01 29.84 2.30
N LEU A 272 -10.45 28.63 1.93
CA LEU A 272 -9.66 27.42 2.08
C LEU A 272 -8.39 27.46 1.19
N GLN A 273 -7.23 27.27 1.81
CA GLN A 273 -5.92 27.28 1.15
C GLN A 273 -5.35 25.87 0.96
N MET A 274 -5.65 24.95 1.88
CA MET A 274 -5.19 23.56 1.82
C MET A 274 -6.33 22.59 2.10
N LEU A 275 -6.52 21.65 1.18
CA LEU A 275 -7.45 20.53 1.30
C LEU A 275 -6.69 19.21 1.19
N SER A 276 -6.73 18.42 2.25
CA SER A 276 -6.23 17.05 2.29
C SER A 276 -7.35 16.10 2.70
N VAL A 277 -7.77 15.21 1.81
CA VAL A 277 -8.81 14.20 2.05
C VAL A 277 -8.38 12.83 1.54
N SER A 278 -7.10 12.50 1.75
CA SER A 278 -6.49 11.29 1.19
C SER A 278 -6.94 10.03 1.92
N GLY A 279 -7.05 8.89 1.24
CA GLY A 279 -7.48 7.62 1.84
C GLY A 279 -8.94 7.64 2.27
N ASN A 280 -9.83 8.08 1.38
CA ASN A 280 -11.29 8.07 1.58
C ASN A 280 -11.97 7.29 0.44
N GLN A 281 -13.29 7.37 0.33
CA GLN A 281 -14.09 6.72 -0.71
C GLN A 281 -14.78 7.75 -1.62
N LEU A 282 -14.16 8.92 -1.82
CA LEU A 282 -14.76 10.00 -2.59
C LEU A 282 -14.90 9.60 -4.06
N THR A 283 -16.11 9.75 -4.60
CA THR A 283 -16.42 9.52 -6.02
C THR A 283 -16.42 10.81 -6.85
N SER A 284 -16.58 11.96 -6.19
CA SER A 284 -16.53 13.29 -6.80
C SER A 284 -16.01 14.34 -5.82
N LEU A 285 -15.61 15.50 -6.34
CA LEU A 285 -15.22 16.67 -5.54
C LEU A 285 -16.19 17.84 -5.80
N PRO A 286 -16.53 18.62 -4.78
CA PRO A 286 -17.29 19.86 -4.95
C PRO A 286 -16.44 20.92 -5.70
N PRO A 287 -17.06 22.03 -6.14
CA PRO A 287 -16.32 23.16 -6.71
C PRO A 287 -15.19 23.63 -5.79
N LEU A 288 -13.99 23.76 -6.34
CA LEU A 288 -12.80 24.14 -5.59
C LEU A 288 -12.75 25.66 -5.39
N PRO A 289 -12.36 26.15 -4.20
CA PRO A 289 -12.25 27.57 -3.95
C PRO A 289 -11.07 28.18 -4.71
N ALA A 290 -11.23 29.43 -5.16
CA ALA A 290 -10.22 30.13 -5.97
C ALA A 290 -8.87 30.34 -5.24
N GLY A 291 -8.90 30.43 -3.91
CA GLY A 291 -7.72 30.61 -3.05
C GLY A 291 -6.94 29.32 -2.76
N LEU A 292 -7.40 28.16 -3.21
CA LEU A 292 -6.78 26.87 -2.88
C LEU A 292 -5.37 26.76 -3.51
N GLN A 293 -4.38 26.47 -2.68
CA GLN A 293 -2.98 26.32 -3.08
C GLN A 293 -2.51 24.87 -3.10
N THR A 294 -3.06 24.02 -2.22
CA THR A 294 -2.70 22.60 -2.12
C THR A 294 -3.94 21.71 -2.08
N LEU A 295 -3.97 20.71 -2.96
CA LEU A 295 -5.01 19.69 -3.03
C LEU A 295 -4.38 18.28 -2.95
N LEU A 296 -4.70 17.55 -1.88
CA LEU A 296 -4.26 16.18 -1.63
C LEU A 296 -5.50 15.27 -1.52
N VAL A 297 -5.79 14.50 -2.57
CA VAL A 297 -6.97 13.61 -2.66
C VAL A 297 -6.56 12.19 -3.05
N ALA A 298 -5.35 11.78 -2.64
CA ALA A 298 -4.81 10.48 -3.02
C ALA A 298 -5.58 9.32 -2.38
N GLY A 299 -5.67 8.16 -3.03
CA GLY A 299 -6.35 6.98 -2.50
C GLY A 299 -7.86 7.19 -2.36
N ASN A 300 -8.53 7.58 -3.44
CA ASN A 300 -9.98 7.78 -3.53
C ASN A 300 -10.53 7.05 -4.78
N GLN A 301 -11.80 7.27 -5.10
CA GLN A 301 -12.49 6.63 -6.25
C GLN A 301 -12.90 7.67 -7.30
N LEU A 302 -12.14 8.75 -7.45
CA LEU A 302 -12.46 9.85 -8.38
C LEU A 302 -12.26 9.40 -9.83
N THR A 303 -13.27 9.61 -10.67
CA THR A 303 -13.19 9.37 -12.13
C THR A 303 -12.83 10.62 -12.92
N SER A 304 -13.03 11.81 -12.33
CA SER A 304 -12.70 13.10 -12.91
C SER A 304 -12.39 14.13 -11.82
N LEU A 305 -11.75 15.24 -12.22
CA LEU A 305 -11.52 16.39 -11.35
C LEU A 305 -12.33 17.61 -11.81
N PRO A 306 -12.85 18.43 -10.89
CA PRO A 306 -13.46 19.72 -11.23
C PRO A 306 -12.41 20.70 -11.79
N PRO A 307 -12.83 21.85 -12.36
CA PRO A 307 -11.92 22.90 -12.79
C PRO A 307 -10.96 23.31 -11.67
N LEU A 308 -9.67 23.32 -11.98
CA LEU A 308 -8.64 23.63 -11.00
C LEU A 308 -8.50 25.15 -10.81
N PRO A 309 -8.32 25.64 -9.58
CA PRO A 309 -8.15 27.06 -9.32
C PRO A 309 -6.78 27.54 -9.82
N ALA A 310 -6.72 28.78 -10.32
CA ALA A 310 -5.51 29.35 -10.91
C ALA A 310 -4.34 29.47 -9.91
N GLY A 311 -4.64 29.59 -8.61
CA GLY A 311 -3.66 29.69 -7.53
C GLY A 311 -3.06 28.36 -7.05
N LEU A 312 -3.50 27.22 -7.60
CA LEU A 312 -3.05 25.90 -7.15
C LEU A 312 -1.57 25.67 -7.48
N ARG A 313 -0.80 25.30 -6.47
CA ARG A 313 0.64 24.99 -6.58
C ARG A 313 0.94 23.51 -6.47
N ARG A 314 0.15 22.75 -5.72
CA ARG A 314 0.37 21.32 -5.49
C ARG A 314 -0.92 20.52 -5.71
N LEU A 315 -0.85 19.53 -6.59
CA LEU A 315 -1.94 18.62 -6.90
C LEU A 315 -1.46 17.17 -6.76
N LEU A 316 -1.94 16.48 -5.72
CA LEU A 316 -1.64 15.07 -5.47
C LEU A 316 -2.94 14.27 -5.47
N VAL A 317 -3.17 13.50 -6.53
CA VAL A 317 -4.39 12.73 -6.79
C VAL A 317 -4.07 11.25 -7.09
N ALA A 318 -2.94 10.76 -6.58
CA ALA A 318 -2.49 9.39 -6.83
C ALA A 318 -3.47 8.34 -6.30
N GLY A 319 -3.58 7.17 -6.93
CA GLY A 319 -4.49 6.10 -6.46
C GLY A 319 -5.96 6.48 -6.62
N ASN A 320 -6.35 6.90 -7.82
CA ASN A 320 -7.72 7.21 -8.21
C ASN A 320 -8.07 6.49 -9.53
N GLN A 321 -9.24 6.78 -10.11
CA GLN A 321 -9.70 6.19 -11.37
C GLN A 321 -9.76 7.24 -12.49
N LEU A 322 -8.87 8.23 -12.47
CA LEU A 322 -8.87 9.34 -13.43
C LEU A 322 -8.48 8.83 -14.82
N THR A 323 -9.29 9.15 -15.83
CA THR A 323 -9.02 8.85 -17.24
C THR A 323 -8.40 10.04 -17.99
N SER A 324 -8.64 11.26 -17.49
CA SER A 324 -8.08 12.50 -18.03
C SER A 324 -7.93 13.54 -16.91
N LEU A 325 -7.17 14.61 -17.20
CA LEU A 325 -7.01 15.76 -16.30
C LEU A 325 -7.59 17.02 -16.94
N PRO A 326 -8.20 17.92 -16.15
CA PRO A 326 -8.57 19.26 -16.61
C PRO A 326 -7.33 20.10 -16.94
N PRO A 327 -7.50 21.26 -17.60
CA PRO A 327 -6.40 22.21 -17.82
C PRO A 327 -5.67 22.55 -16.52
N LEU A 328 -4.34 22.41 -16.54
CA LEU A 328 -3.51 22.64 -15.37
C LEU A 328 -3.24 24.14 -15.19
N PRO A 329 -3.24 24.65 -13.94
CA PRO A 329 -2.95 26.05 -13.67
C PRO A 329 -1.47 26.36 -13.94
N ALA A 330 -1.19 27.56 -14.45
CA ALA A 330 0.15 27.96 -14.84
C ALA A 330 1.17 28.00 -13.68
N GLY A 331 0.69 28.19 -12.44
CA GLY A 331 1.50 28.24 -11.23
C GLY A 331 1.73 26.88 -10.55
N LEU A 332 1.29 25.76 -11.15
CA LEU A 332 1.46 24.44 -10.57
C LEU A 332 2.93 24.01 -10.57
N GLN A 333 3.43 23.60 -9.40
CA GLN A 333 4.82 23.17 -9.17
C GLN A 333 4.94 21.66 -8.99
N VAL A 334 3.94 21.04 -8.35
CA VAL A 334 3.94 19.60 -8.03
C VAL A 334 2.68 18.95 -8.57
N LEU A 335 2.86 17.93 -9.41
CA LEU A 335 1.79 17.10 -9.94
C LEU A 335 2.07 15.62 -9.68
N SER A 336 1.23 14.99 -8.85
CA SER A 336 1.25 13.54 -8.63
C SER A 336 -0.09 12.94 -9.03
N VAL A 337 -0.03 12.08 -10.04
CA VAL A 337 -1.17 11.40 -10.66
C VAL A 337 -0.83 9.92 -10.90
N SER A 338 0.04 9.36 -10.06
CA SER A 338 0.40 7.93 -10.09
C SER A 338 -0.83 7.05 -9.76
N ASP A 339 -0.81 5.77 -10.15
CA ASP A 339 -1.87 4.79 -9.90
C ASP A 339 -3.26 5.32 -10.35
N ASN A 340 -3.37 5.68 -11.63
CA ASN A 340 -4.60 6.15 -12.28
C ASN A 340 -4.80 5.44 -13.64
N GLN A 341 -5.81 5.84 -14.41
CA GLN A 341 -6.12 5.26 -15.73
C GLN A 341 -5.92 6.29 -16.85
N LEU A 342 -4.93 7.18 -16.72
CA LEU A 342 -4.74 8.28 -17.65
C LEU A 342 -4.28 7.77 -19.03
N THR A 343 -4.99 8.17 -20.08
CA THR A 343 -4.60 7.87 -21.48
C THR A 343 -3.63 8.89 -22.06
N SER A 344 -3.70 10.13 -21.55
CA SER A 344 -2.91 11.27 -22.00
C SER A 344 -2.87 12.36 -20.95
N LEU A 345 -1.91 13.28 -21.08
CA LEU A 345 -1.82 14.47 -20.24
C LEU A 345 -2.13 15.76 -21.02
N PRO A 346 -2.71 16.77 -20.37
CA PRO A 346 -2.80 18.12 -20.92
C PRO A 346 -1.41 18.76 -21.02
N LEU A 347 -1.35 19.96 -21.60
CA LEU A 347 -0.12 20.75 -21.62
C LEU A 347 0.37 21.01 -20.19
N LEU A 348 1.63 20.72 -19.93
CA LEU A 348 2.25 20.91 -18.63
C LEU A 348 2.61 22.38 -18.41
N PRO A 349 2.42 22.92 -17.19
CA PRO A 349 2.78 24.30 -16.89
C PRO A 349 4.30 24.48 -16.85
N ALA A 350 4.78 25.65 -17.27
CA ALA A 350 6.21 25.94 -17.38
C ALA A 350 6.96 25.90 -16.03
N GLY A 351 6.26 26.18 -14.92
CA GLY A 351 6.81 26.17 -13.56
C GLY A 351 6.75 24.82 -12.85
N LEU A 352 6.41 23.72 -13.54
CA LEU A 352 6.33 22.40 -12.92
C LEU A 352 7.73 21.88 -12.59
N GLU A 353 7.94 21.49 -11.34
CA GLU A 353 9.22 20.99 -10.81
C GLU A 353 9.20 19.47 -10.62
N LEU A 354 8.05 18.91 -10.22
CA LEU A 354 7.87 17.49 -9.92
C LEU A 354 6.65 16.93 -10.65
N LEU A 355 6.86 15.86 -11.41
CA LEU A 355 5.83 15.11 -12.11
C LEU A 355 5.95 13.61 -11.81
N THR A 356 4.94 13.03 -11.16
CA THR A 356 4.85 11.57 -10.93
C THR A 356 3.58 11.01 -11.59
N LEU A 357 3.77 10.01 -12.44
CA LEU A 357 2.80 9.42 -13.36
C LEU A 357 2.92 7.89 -13.36
N ASP A 358 3.38 7.33 -12.25
CA ASP A 358 3.67 5.90 -12.18
C ASP A 358 2.38 5.09 -12.32
N ARG A 359 2.44 3.88 -12.89
CA ARG A 359 1.31 2.94 -12.95
C ARG A 359 0.04 3.51 -13.58
N ASN A 360 0.18 4.17 -14.73
CA ASN A 360 -0.90 4.53 -15.65
C ASN A 360 -0.89 3.58 -16.86
N PRO A 361 -1.62 2.44 -16.82
CA PRO A 361 -1.49 1.37 -17.81
C PRO A 361 -1.91 1.74 -19.23
N GLN A 362 -2.70 2.81 -19.40
CA GLN A 362 -3.20 3.27 -20.68
C GLN A 362 -2.39 4.44 -21.27
N LEU A 363 -1.32 4.89 -20.59
CA LEU A 363 -0.54 6.04 -21.01
C LEU A 363 0.42 5.67 -22.15
N VAL A 364 0.14 6.18 -23.35
CA VAL A 364 0.93 5.85 -24.56
C VAL A 364 2.07 6.83 -24.81
N ARG A 365 1.88 8.11 -24.48
CA ARG A 365 2.83 9.19 -24.77
C ARG A 365 2.76 10.30 -23.72
N LEU A 366 3.87 11.00 -23.55
CA LEU A 366 3.96 12.22 -22.74
C LEU A 366 3.94 13.46 -23.65
N PRO A 367 3.37 14.59 -23.19
CA PRO A 367 3.53 15.89 -23.84
C PRO A 367 4.98 16.40 -23.67
N PRO A 368 5.36 17.49 -24.37
CA PRO A 368 6.62 18.18 -24.11
C PRO A 368 6.76 18.54 -22.63
N LEU A 369 7.93 18.26 -22.06
CA LEU A 369 8.24 18.53 -20.66
C LEU A 369 8.68 20.00 -20.49
N PRO A 370 8.35 20.65 -19.37
CA PRO A 370 8.79 22.01 -19.09
C PRO A 370 10.27 22.04 -18.69
N GLU A 371 10.98 23.11 -19.05
CA GLU A 371 12.42 23.28 -18.76
C GLU A 371 12.74 23.34 -17.25
N GLY A 372 11.77 23.74 -16.41
CA GLY A 372 11.91 23.79 -14.96
C GLY A 372 11.79 22.45 -14.23
N LEU A 373 11.50 21.35 -14.95
CA LEU A 373 11.24 20.05 -14.33
C LEU A 373 12.52 19.45 -13.74
N GLN A 374 12.50 19.14 -12.45
CA GLN A 374 13.63 18.57 -11.72
C GLN A 374 13.48 17.05 -11.51
N THR A 375 12.24 16.57 -11.32
CA THR A 375 11.96 15.14 -11.10
C THR A 375 10.82 14.66 -12.00
N LEU A 376 11.10 13.61 -12.77
CA LEU A 376 10.12 12.88 -13.57
C LEU A 376 10.08 11.43 -13.13
N SER A 377 8.90 10.97 -12.71
CA SER A 377 8.62 9.56 -12.42
C SER A 377 7.50 9.07 -13.33
N VAL A 378 7.79 8.07 -14.14
CA VAL A 378 6.90 7.42 -15.11
C VAL A 378 7.07 5.91 -15.04
N ASP A 379 7.27 5.37 -13.84
CA ASP A 379 7.48 3.94 -13.62
C ASP A 379 6.23 3.12 -13.92
N ALA A 380 6.40 1.92 -14.44
CA ALA A 380 5.35 0.93 -14.68
C ALA A 380 4.20 1.44 -15.59
N ASN A 381 4.53 2.11 -16.70
CA ASN A 381 3.59 2.45 -17.77
C ASN A 381 3.77 1.50 -18.96
N PRO A 382 3.10 0.33 -19.00
CA PRO A 382 3.34 -0.72 -19.98
C PRO A 382 3.01 -0.35 -21.44
N GLN A 383 2.43 0.81 -21.72
CA GLN A 383 2.17 1.30 -23.08
C GLN A 383 3.11 2.46 -23.50
N LEU A 384 3.98 2.93 -22.62
CA LEU A 384 4.88 4.04 -22.89
C LEU A 384 6.08 3.55 -23.72
N THR A 385 6.11 3.94 -24.99
CA THR A 385 7.10 3.45 -25.98
C THR A 385 8.28 4.41 -26.23
N ARG A 386 8.11 5.69 -25.87
CA ARG A 386 9.11 6.75 -26.09
C ARG A 386 8.98 7.86 -25.05
N LEU A 387 10.11 8.45 -24.70
CA LEU A 387 10.17 9.68 -23.92
C LEU A 387 10.30 10.91 -24.84
N PRO A 388 9.71 12.06 -24.46
CA PRO A 388 9.94 13.35 -25.12
C PRO A 388 11.37 13.85 -24.83
N ALA A 389 11.75 14.98 -25.42
CA ALA A 389 12.99 15.66 -25.04
C ALA A 389 12.98 15.96 -23.54
N LEU A 390 14.06 15.60 -22.86
CA LEU A 390 14.25 15.78 -21.43
C LEU A 390 14.87 17.18 -21.19
N PRO A 391 14.38 17.93 -20.19
CA PRO A 391 14.92 19.24 -19.88
C PRO A 391 16.31 19.11 -19.24
N SER A 392 17.22 20.04 -19.54
CA SER A 392 18.62 19.93 -19.06
C SER A 392 18.76 20.04 -17.54
N GLY A 393 17.77 20.65 -16.87
CA GLY A 393 17.70 20.77 -15.42
C GLY A 393 17.20 19.52 -14.67
N LEU A 394 16.85 18.44 -15.38
CA LEU A 394 16.31 17.22 -14.77
C LEU A 394 17.37 16.52 -13.91
N GLN A 395 17.06 16.35 -12.62
CA GLN A 395 17.93 15.70 -11.64
C GLN A 395 17.58 14.22 -11.44
N ARG A 396 16.30 13.85 -11.58
CA ARG A 396 15.85 12.48 -11.37
C ARG A 396 14.87 12.05 -12.45
N LEU A 397 15.20 10.95 -13.11
CA LEU A 397 14.34 10.28 -14.08
C LEU A 397 14.13 8.83 -13.64
N TYR A 398 12.92 8.51 -13.22
CA TYR A 398 12.47 7.14 -12.98
C TYR A 398 11.54 6.75 -14.11
N ALA A 399 11.97 5.81 -14.96
CA ALA A 399 11.18 5.30 -16.07
C ALA A 399 11.28 3.77 -16.17
N ARG A 400 11.16 3.10 -15.04
CA ARG A 400 11.21 1.64 -14.92
C ARG A 400 9.98 0.96 -15.52
N ASN A 401 10.09 -0.29 -15.94
CA ASN A 401 8.97 -1.15 -16.37
C ASN A 401 8.08 -0.49 -17.43
N ASN A 402 8.70 0.06 -18.47
CA ASN A 402 8.02 0.65 -19.62
C ASN A 402 8.34 -0.16 -20.90
N GLN A 403 7.87 0.31 -22.05
CA GLN A 403 8.17 -0.29 -23.36
C GLN A 403 9.14 0.58 -24.17
N LEU A 404 10.07 1.26 -23.50
CA LEU A 404 11.00 2.18 -24.16
C LEU A 404 11.97 1.38 -25.04
N THR A 405 11.93 1.64 -26.35
CA THR A 405 12.87 1.02 -27.31
C THR A 405 14.02 1.94 -27.70
N ARG A 406 13.81 3.26 -27.53
CA ARG A 406 14.76 4.33 -27.85
C ARG A 406 14.67 5.41 -26.78
N LEU A 407 15.81 6.06 -26.54
CA LEU A 407 15.93 7.19 -25.63
C LEU A 407 16.20 8.47 -26.44
N PRO A 408 15.76 9.63 -25.94
CA PRO A 408 16.04 10.92 -26.57
C PRO A 408 17.52 11.29 -26.43
N GLU A 409 18.08 11.98 -27.42
CA GLU A 409 19.48 12.45 -27.38
C GLU A 409 19.76 13.40 -26.22
N SER A 410 18.73 14.11 -25.72
CA SER A 410 18.83 14.99 -24.55
C SER A 410 19.27 14.27 -23.27
N ILE A 411 19.13 12.94 -23.19
CA ILE A 411 19.52 12.18 -21.99
C ILE A 411 21.01 12.32 -21.67
N THR A 412 21.87 12.50 -22.68
CA THR A 412 23.31 12.66 -22.49
C THR A 412 23.71 14.08 -22.09
N GLY A 413 22.81 15.05 -22.23
CA GLY A 413 23.00 16.45 -21.86
C GLY A 413 22.59 16.78 -20.42
N LEU A 414 22.11 15.79 -19.64
CA LEU A 414 21.78 15.97 -18.24
C LEU A 414 23.05 16.11 -17.37
N SER A 415 22.89 16.68 -16.18
CA SER A 415 23.97 16.80 -15.19
C SER A 415 24.54 15.43 -14.79
N SER A 416 25.82 15.37 -14.42
CA SER A 416 26.46 14.17 -13.87
C SER A 416 25.86 13.72 -12.53
N GLU A 417 25.22 14.64 -11.81
CA GLU A 417 24.49 14.33 -10.57
C GLU A 417 23.10 13.73 -10.82
N ALA A 418 22.62 13.78 -12.07
CA ALA A 418 21.30 13.27 -12.38
C ALA A 418 21.26 11.74 -12.37
N ILE A 419 20.22 11.20 -11.73
CA ILE A 419 19.97 9.76 -11.60
C ILE A 419 18.94 9.38 -12.64
N VAL A 420 19.32 8.49 -13.55
CA VAL A 420 18.44 7.97 -14.60
C VAL A 420 18.25 6.48 -14.40
N ASN A 421 17.01 6.06 -14.20
CA ASN A 421 16.63 4.67 -13.98
C ASN A 421 15.69 4.17 -15.07
N LEU A 422 16.15 3.20 -15.86
CA LEU A 422 15.50 2.66 -17.05
C LEU A 422 15.29 1.14 -16.97
N TYR A 423 15.36 0.54 -15.78
CA TYR A 423 15.15 -0.90 -15.62
C TYR A 423 13.80 -1.38 -16.20
N GLY A 424 13.72 -2.62 -16.68
CA GLY A 424 12.55 -3.25 -17.27
C GLY A 424 12.10 -2.63 -18.59
N ASN A 425 13.04 -2.18 -19.43
CA ASN A 425 12.74 -1.59 -20.74
C ASN A 425 13.41 -2.38 -21.88
N PRO A 426 12.69 -2.68 -22.97
CA PRO A 426 13.23 -3.35 -24.14
C PRO A 426 14.06 -2.40 -25.03
N LEU A 427 15.14 -1.85 -24.48
CA LEU A 427 16.04 -0.95 -25.20
C LEU A 427 16.69 -1.68 -26.39
N SER A 428 16.69 -1.04 -27.56
CA SER A 428 17.30 -1.67 -28.74
C SER A 428 18.82 -1.78 -28.59
N GLU A 429 19.43 -2.84 -29.15
CA GLU A 429 20.89 -3.04 -29.14
C GLU A 429 21.64 -1.82 -29.69
N ARG A 430 21.07 -1.14 -30.70
CA ARG A 430 21.64 0.10 -31.27
C ARG A 430 21.64 1.24 -30.26
N THR A 431 20.58 1.38 -29.47
CA THR A 431 20.49 2.38 -28.40
C THR A 431 21.50 2.10 -27.31
N LEU A 432 21.60 0.83 -26.86
CA LEU A 432 22.59 0.43 -25.86
C LEU A 432 24.02 0.66 -26.35
N GLN A 433 24.33 0.32 -27.61
CA GLN A 433 25.66 0.54 -28.18
C GLN A 433 25.98 2.04 -28.31
N ALA A 434 25.00 2.87 -28.69
CA ALA A 434 25.17 4.32 -28.74
C ALA A 434 25.44 4.90 -27.34
N LEU A 435 24.66 4.52 -26.33
CA LEU A 435 24.88 4.92 -24.94
C LEU A 435 26.25 4.45 -24.45
N GLN A 436 26.65 3.22 -24.73
CA GLN A 436 27.94 2.68 -24.32
C GLN A 436 29.10 3.47 -24.93
N ASN A 437 29.03 3.82 -26.22
CA ASN A 437 30.04 4.62 -26.89
C ASN A 437 30.15 6.03 -26.29
N ILE A 438 29.02 6.65 -25.93
CA ILE A 438 28.99 8.01 -25.37
C ILE A 438 29.49 8.01 -23.92
N THR A 439 29.01 7.07 -23.10
CA THR A 439 29.36 6.96 -21.68
C THR A 439 30.80 6.48 -21.45
N SER A 440 31.39 5.75 -22.42
CA SER A 440 32.80 5.32 -22.36
C SER A 440 33.78 6.36 -22.90
N ALA A 441 33.30 7.47 -23.45
CA ALA A 441 34.17 8.50 -24.02
C ALA A 441 34.94 9.25 -22.91
N PRO A 442 36.25 9.52 -23.10
CA PRO A 442 37.02 10.30 -22.15
C PRO A 442 36.46 11.72 -22.06
N GLY A 443 36.04 12.13 -20.85
CA GLY A 443 35.40 13.43 -20.62
C GLY A 443 33.86 13.40 -20.61
N TYR A 444 33.23 12.22 -20.59
CA TYR A 444 31.79 12.11 -20.35
C TYR A 444 31.41 12.77 -19.01
N SER A 445 30.56 13.79 -19.10
CA SER A 445 30.02 14.54 -17.95
C SER A 445 28.50 14.43 -17.84
N GLY A 446 27.91 13.43 -18.51
CA GLY A 446 26.47 13.18 -18.48
C GLY A 446 26.04 12.35 -17.26
N PRO A 447 24.74 12.01 -17.16
CA PRO A 447 24.16 11.36 -16.00
C PRO A 447 24.60 9.90 -15.86
N ARG A 448 24.33 9.34 -14.69
CA ARG A 448 24.43 7.91 -14.45
C ARG A 448 23.15 7.22 -14.89
N ILE A 449 23.27 6.24 -15.79
CA ILE A 449 22.15 5.52 -16.41
C ILE A 449 22.15 4.08 -15.92
N LEU A 450 21.11 3.72 -15.18
CA LEU A 450 20.82 2.38 -14.70
C LEU A 450 19.84 1.70 -15.65
N PHE A 451 20.16 0.49 -16.11
CA PHE A 451 19.32 -0.30 -17.01
C PHE A 451 19.58 -1.78 -16.80
N ASP A 452 18.68 -2.64 -17.27
CA ASP A 452 18.83 -4.09 -17.32
C ASP A 452 18.66 -4.59 -18.76
N MET A 453 19.22 -5.77 -19.03
CA MET A 453 18.95 -6.52 -20.27
C MET A 453 17.64 -7.31 -20.21
N ALA A 454 17.02 -7.41 -19.04
CA ALA A 454 15.64 -7.88 -18.92
C ALA A 454 14.77 -6.85 -19.65
N GLY A 455 14.25 -7.22 -20.83
CA GLY A 455 13.42 -6.33 -21.64
C GLY A 455 12.13 -5.92 -20.91
N ALA A 456 11.04 -5.69 -21.65
CA ALA A 456 9.75 -5.49 -21.00
C ALA A 456 9.35 -6.75 -20.21
N SER A 457 9.70 -6.76 -18.93
CA SER A 457 9.24 -7.73 -17.95
C SER A 457 7.79 -7.38 -17.74
N THR A 458 6.89 -8.05 -18.47
CA THR A 458 5.47 -7.96 -18.18
C THR A 458 5.31 -8.23 -16.68
N PRO A 459 4.57 -7.40 -15.91
CA PRO A 459 4.16 -7.77 -14.56
C PRO A 459 3.31 -9.03 -14.72
N ARG A 460 3.95 -10.19 -14.59
CA ARG A 460 3.25 -11.47 -14.66
C ARG A 460 2.50 -11.57 -13.35
N GLU A 461 1.17 -11.68 -13.43
CA GLU A 461 0.42 -12.23 -12.32
C GLU A 461 1.02 -13.60 -12.01
N ALA A 462 1.28 -13.87 -10.73
CA ALA A 462 1.84 -15.14 -10.30
C ALA A 462 0.91 -16.27 -10.76
N ARG A 463 1.33 -17.03 -11.78
CA ARG A 463 0.60 -18.23 -12.18
C ARG A 463 0.61 -19.23 -11.03
N ALA A 464 -0.33 -20.16 -11.04
CA ALA A 464 -0.38 -21.19 -10.01
C ALA A 464 0.96 -21.95 -9.93
N LEU A 465 1.46 -22.16 -8.71
CA LEU A 465 2.82 -22.65 -8.46
C LEU A 465 3.12 -24.00 -9.14
N HIS A 466 2.13 -24.89 -9.26
CA HIS A 466 2.28 -26.16 -9.95
C HIS A 466 2.63 -26.00 -11.44
N LEU A 467 2.10 -24.97 -12.12
CA LEU A 467 2.43 -24.66 -13.51
C LEU A 467 3.86 -24.16 -13.64
N ALA A 468 4.29 -23.31 -12.71
CA ALA A 468 5.65 -22.81 -12.66
C ALA A 468 6.65 -23.95 -12.40
N ALA A 469 6.40 -24.80 -11.41
CA ALA A 469 7.26 -25.93 -11.09
C ALA A 469 7.30 -27.00 -12.20
N ALA A 470 6.19 -27.21 -12.91
CA ALA A 470 6.11 -28.16 -14.01
C ALA A 470 7.08 -27.83 -15.17
N ASP A 471 7.34 -26.55 -15.43
CA ASP A 471 8.29 -26.14 -16.48
C ASP A 471 9.74 -26.55 -16.17
N TRP A 472 10.06 -26.77 -14.90
CA TRP A 472 11.38 -27.14 -14.41
C TRP A 472 11.58 -28.63 -14.18
N LEU A 473 10.53 -29.33 -13.75
CA LEU A 473 10.58 -30.75 -13.43
C LEU A 473 10.60 -31.62 -14.69
N VAL A 474 11.43 -32.66 -14.69
CA VAL A 474 11.43 -33.66 -15.77
C VAL A 474 10.13 -34.50 -15.65
N PRO A 475 9.41 -34.76 -16.76
CA PRO A 475 8.20 -35.59 -16.70
C PRO A 475 8.52 -36.99 -16.16
N ALA A 476 7.66 -37.48 -15.26
CA ALA A 476 7.76 -38.83 -14.71
C ALA A 476 7.59 -39.88 -15.81
N TRP A 477 8.29 -41.02 -15.68
CA TRP A 477 8.05 -42.18 -16.52
C TRP A 477 6.69 -42.78 -16.11
N GLU A 478 5.96 -43.38 -17.06
CA GLU A 478 4.60 -43.90 -16.86
C GLU A 478 4.50 -44.76 -15.59
N GLY A 479 3.70 -44.31 -14.62
CA GLY A 479 3.34 -45.06 -13.41
C GLY A 479 3.63 -44.40 -12.06
N GLU A 480 4.37 -43.29 -12.00
CA GLU A 480 4.49 -42.47 -10.76
C GLU A 480 3.57 -41.24 -10.82
N PRO A 481 2.96 -40.80 -9.68
CA PRO A 481 2.24 -39.53 -9.64
C PRO A 481 3.17 -38.41 -10.09
N ALA A 482 2.68 -37.51 -10.94
CA ALA A 482 3.52 -36.49 -11.52
C ALA A 482 4.12 -35.68 -10.36
N PRO A 483 5.45 -35.41 -10.32
CA PRO A 483 6.04 -34.64 -9.25
C PRO A 483 5.39 -33.25 -9.11
N ALA A 484 4.74 -32.75 -10.17
CA ALA A 484 3.90 -31.55 -10.20
C ALA A 484 2.62 -31.62 -9.35
N ASP A 485 2.04 -32.81 -9.11
CA ASP A 485 0.81 -32.99 -8.32
C ASP A 485 1.00 -32.54 -6.85
N ARG A 486 2.22 -32.71 -6.31
CA ARG A 486 2.59 -32.23 -4.97
C ARG A 486 2.61 -30.70 -4.88
N TRP A 487 2.94 -30.02 -5.98
CA TRP A 487 3.03 -28.56 -6.04
C TRP A 487 1.65 -27.89 -6.08
N HIS A 488 0.57 -28.63 -6.35
CA HIS A 488 -0.79 -28.12 -6.16
C HIS A 488 -1.06 -27.83 -4.68
N MET A 489 -0.66 -28.73 -3.79
CA MET A 489 -0.83 -28.54 -2.34
C MET A 489 0.05 -27.39 -1.82
N PHE A 490 1.29 -27.29 -2.31
CA PHE A 490 2.20 -26.22 -1.91
C PHE A 490 1.77 -24.84 -2.42
N GLY A 491 0.89 -24.77 -3.42
CA GLY A 491 0.35 -23.51 -3.95
C GLY A 491 -0.55 -22.76 -2.98
N GLN A 492 -1.03 -23.41 -1.90
CA GLN A 492 -1.83 -22.77 -0.85
C GLN A 492 -1.00 -22.32 0.36
N GLU A 493 0.30 -22.60 0.38
CA GLU A 493 1.19 -22.16 1.46
C GLU A 493 1.49 -20.66 1.35
N ASP A 494 1.80 -20.05 2.50
CA ASP A 494 2.20 -18.65 2.56
C ASP A 494 3.41 -18.40 1.65
N ASN A 495 3.39 -17.29 0.91
CA ASN A 495 4.45 -16.86 -0.01
C ASN A 495 4.67 -17.77 -1.25
N ALA A 496 3.80 -18.75 -1.51
CA ALA A 496 3.88 -19.60 -2.70
C ALA A 496 3.77 -18.81 -4.01
N ALA A 497 2.95 -17.75 -4.04
CA ALA A 497 2.81 -16.87 -5.20
C ALA A 497 4.12 -16.13 -5.54
N ALA A 498 4.85 -15.68 -4.51
CA ALA A 498 6.16 -15.04 -4.69
C ALA A 498 7.20 -16.02 -5.25
N PHE A 499 7.20 -17.27 -4.77
CA PHE A 499 8.09 -18.31 -5.29
C PHE A 499 7.73 -18.73 -6.72
N SER A 500 6.44 -18.78 -7.07
CA SER A 500 5.98 -19.04 -8.45
C SER A 500 6.52 -17.99 -9.42
N LEU A 501 6.37 -16.72 -9.04
CA LEU A 501 6.90 -15.59 -9.80
C LEU A 501 8.43 -15.63 -9.92
N PHE A 502 9.12 -16.05 -8.85
CA PHE A 502 10.56 -16.26 -8.87
C PHE A 502 10.99 -17.35 -9.88
N LEU A 503 10.30 -18.49 -9.92
CA LEU A 503 10.60 -19.57 -10.87
C LEU A 503 10.36 -19.16 -12.32
N ASP A 504 9.33 -18.36 -12.57
CA ASP A 504 9.05 -17.82 -13.91
C ASP A 504 10.17 -16.88 -14.37
N ARG A 505 10.55 -15.95 -13.49
CA ARG A 505 11.68 -15.03 -13.75
C ARG A 505 12.98 -15.79 -13.93
N LEU A 506 13.22 -16.85 -13.15
CA LEU A 506 14.40 -17.70 -13.31
C LEU A 506 14.38 -18.43 -14.66
N GLY A 507 13.19 -18.78 -15.17
CA GLY A 507 13.02 -19.51 -16.43
C GLY A 507 13.27 -18.62 -17.65
N GLU A 508 13.03 -17.32 -17.49
CA GLU A 508 13.34 -16.29 -18.48
C GLU A 508 14.84 -15.94 -18.53
N THR A 509 15.61 -16.29 -17.50
CA THR A 509 17.08 -16.14 -17.57
C THR A 509 17.65 -17.03 -18.68
N GLU A 510 18.48 -16.47 -19.55
CA GLU A 510 19.04 -17.22 -20.70
C GLU A 510 19.86 -18.46 -20.30
N ASN A 511 20.28 -18.56 -19.03
CA ASN A 511 20.86 -19.77 -18.44
C ASN A 511 19.91 -20.98 -18.58
N CYS A 512 18.60 -20.78 -18.42
CA CYS A 512 17.60 -21.85 -18.54
C CYS A 512 17.37 -22.29 -19.99
N ILE A 513 17.52 -21.39 -20.96
CA ILE A 513 17.28 -21.65 -22.39
C ILE A 513 18.40 -22.51 -23.01
N LYS A 514 19.63 -22.44 -22.47
CA LYS A 514 20.82 -23.08 -23.09
C LYS A 514 21.56 -24.08 -22.22
N ASP A 515 21.52 -23.96 -20.89
CA ASP A 515 22.24 -24.86 -19.98
C ASP A 515 21.31 -25.96 -19.43
N ALA A 516 21.30 -27.11 -20.11
CA ALA A 516 20.57 -28.29 -19.65
C ALA A 516 21.03 -28.76 -18.25
N GLY A 517 22.28 -28.47 -17.86
CA GLY A 517 22.81 -28.79 -16.53
C GLY A 517 22.24 -27.87 -15.45
N PHE A 518 21.97 -26.60 -15.76
CA PHE A 518 21.32 -25.67 -14.85
C PHE A 518 19.86 -26.07 -14.58
N LYS A 519 19.11 -26.42 -15.63
CA LYS A 519 17.73 -26.92 -15.48
C LYS A 519 17.68 -28.19 -14.62
N ALA A 520 18.63 -29.10 -14.80
CA ALA A 520 18.76 -30.29 -13.95
C ALA A 520 19.10 -29.96 -12.49
N GLN A 521 19.96 -28.96 -12.23
CA GLN A 521 20.28 -28.50 -10.88
C GLN A 521 19.05 -27.92 -10.17
N ILE A 522 18.29 -27.05 -10.85
CA ILE A 522 17.06 -26.47 -10.30
C ILE A 522 16.00 -27.56 -10.10
N SER A 523 15.85 -28.50 -11.04
CA SER A 523 14.96 -29.65 -10.85
C SER A 523 15.33 -30.48 -9.62
N SER A 524 16.62 -30.76 -9.40
CA SER A 524 17.08 -31.48 -8.21
C SER A 524 16.78 -30.70 -6.93
N TRP A 525 16.95 -29.38 -6.95
CA TRP A 525 16.65 -28.50 -5.83
C TRP A 525 15.15 -28.46 -5.51
N LEU A 526 14.28 -28.36 -6.53
CA LEU A 526 12.83 -28.44 -6.37
C LEU A 526 12.38 -29.78 -5.78
N VAL A 527 13.03 -30.89 -6.17
CA VAL A 527 12.76 -32.20 -5.57
C VAL A 527 13.15 -32.26 -4.08
N GLN A 528 14.21 -31.56 -3.67
CA GLN A 528 14.58 -31.44 -2.25
C GLN A 528 13.57 -30.60 -1.47
N LEU A 529 13.17 -29.45 -2.00
CA LEU A 529 12.13 -28.58 -1.44
C LEU A 529 10.78 -29.30 -1.26
N ALA A 530 10.42 -30.16 -2.21
CA ALA A 530 9.18 -30.94 -2.13
C ALA A 530 9.17 -31.94 -0.97
N LYS A 531 10.35 -32.41 -0.52
CA LYS A 531 10.50 -33.37 0.58
C LYS A 531 10.60 -32.70 1.96
N ASP A 532 10.83 -31.39 2.01
CA ASP A 532 11.23 -30.70 3.23
C ASP A 532 10.41 -29.41 3.45
N GLU A 533 9.45 -29.48 4.37
CA GLU A 533 8.52 -28.38 4.67
C GLU A 533 9.23 -27.16 5.26
N VAL A 534 10.18 -27.37 6.18
CA VAL A 534 10.90 -26.27 6.85
C VAL A 534 11.78 -25.52 5.86
N LEU A 535 12.50 -26.25 5.00
CA LEU A 535 13.31 -25.63 3.95
C LEU A 535 12.43 -24.89 2.93
N ARG A 536 11.28 -25.47 2.57
CA ARG A 536 10.32 -24.85 1.64
C ARG A 536 9.77 -23.54 2.19
N ALA A 537 9.30 -23.53 3.44
CA ALA A 537 8.79 -22.33 4.09
C ALA A 537 9.85 -21.22 4.20
N LYS A 538 11.08 -21.56 4.63
CA LYS A 538 12.21 -20.60 4.66
C LYS A 538 12.51 -20.06 3.26
N THR A 539 12.51 -20.91 2.23
CA THR A 539 12.79 -20.51 0.84
C THR A 539 11.68 -19.61 0.26
N PHE A 540 10.41 -19.90 0.54
CA PHE A 540 9.28 -19.08 0.08
C PHE A 540 9.28 -17.70 0.75
N ALA A 541 9.60 -17.62 2.04
CA ALA A 541 9.77 -16.34 2.73
C ALA A 541 10.86 -15.48 2.05
N MET A 542 12.02 -16.06 1.72
CA MET A 542 13.08 -15.35 0.98
C MET A 542 12.66 -14.93 -0.43
N ALA A 543 11.84 -15.74 -1.11
CA ALA A 543 11.32 -15.39 -2.44
C ALA A 543 10.48 -14.11 -2.39
N THR A 544 9.82 -13.84 -1.28
CA THR A 544 9.03 -12.61 -1.07
C THR A 544 9.94 -11.39 -1.01
N GLU A 545 11.04 -11.43 -0.24
CA GLU A 545 12.02 -10.34 -0.21
C GLU A 545 12.67 -10.11 -1.58
N ALA A 546 12.93 -11.20 -2.30
CA ALA A 546 13.51 -11.17 -3.65
C ALA A 546 12.57 -10.60 -4.72
N THR A 547 11.26 -10.83 -4.58
CA THR A 547 10.24 -10.36 -5.52
C THR A 547 9.70 -8.98 -5.18
N ALA A 548 9.71 -8.59 -3.89
CA ALA A 548 9.33 -7.26 -3.41
C ALA A 548 10.38 -6.18 -3.71
N SER A 549 11.67 -6.55 -3.74
CA SER A 549 12.73 -5.66 -4.24
C SER A 549 12.65 -5.62 -5.77
N CYS A 550 11.89 -4.67 -6.33
CA CYS A 550 11.84 -4.37 -7.76
C CYS A 550 13.25 -4.11 -8.31
N GLN A 551 13.96 -5.15 -8.75
CA GLN A 551 14.22 -5.45 -10.15
C GLN A 551 15.38 -6.45 -10.30
N ASP A 552 16.35 -6.49 -9.37
CA ASP A 552 17.60 -7.24 -9.60
C ASP A 552 18.05 -8.20 -8.49
N ARG A 553 17.24 -9.21 -8.17
CA ARG A 553 17.66 -10.23 -7.19
C ARG A 553 17.35 -11.67 -7.55
N VAL A 554 17.01 -12.05 -8.77
CA VAL A 554 16.75 -13.49 -9.04
C VAL A 554 18.00 -14.34 -8.77
N THR A 555 19.16 -13.90 -9.27
CA THR A 555 20.41 -14.64 -9.08
C THR A 555 20.98 -14.47 -7.66
N LEU A 556 20.83 -13.29 -7.04
CA LEU A 556 21.20 -13.07 -5.63
C LEU A 556 20.30 -13.88 -4.69
N ALA A 557 18.99 -13.89 -4.94
CA ALA A 557 18.03 -14.67 -4.18
C ALA A 557 18.26 -16.16 -4.38
N LEU A 558 18.60 -16.62 -5.59
CA LEU A 558 19.03 -18.00 -5.79
C LEU A 558 20.27 -18.32 -4.94
N HIS A 559 21.25 -17.42 -4.87
CA HIS A 559 22.43 -17.59 -4.01
C HIS A 559 22.06 -17.61 -2.51
N GLN A 560 21.21 -16.70 -2.07
CA GLN A 560 20.72 -16.64 -0.70
C GLN A 560 19.88 -17.86 -0.32
N MET A 561 19.02 -18.33 -1.21
CA MET A 561 18.23 -19.56 -1.06
C MET A 561 19.13 -20.80 -1.02
N LYS A 562 20.17 -20.86 -1.85
CA LYS A 562 21.22 -21.89 -1.74
C LYS A 562 21.93 -21.82 -0.39
N ASN A 563 22.23 -20.62 0.14
CA ASN A 563 22.81 -20.48 1.47
C ASN A 563 21.88 -21.01 2.56
N VAL A 564 20.57 -20.71 2.49
CA VAL A 564 19.57 -21.26 3.43
C VAL A 564 19.45 -22.77 3.31
N GLN A 565 19.51 -23.31 2.10
CA GLN A 565 19.61 -24.76 1.91
C GLN A 565 20.83 -25.33 2.63
N LEU A 566 22.00 -24.71 2.47
CA LEU A 566 23.23 -25.16 3.12
C LEU A 566 23.17 -25.06 4.65
N VAL A 567 22.56 -23.99 5.19
CA VAL A 567 22.29 -23.85 6.63
C VAL A 567 21.37 -24.97 7.09
N HIS A 568 20.33 -25.28 6.34
CA HIS A 568 19.36 -26.30 6.69
C HIS A 568 19.92 -27.74 6.60
N ASP A 569 20.67 -28.03 5.54
CA ASP A 569 21.41 -29.30 5.37
C ASP A 569 22.45 -29.45 6.50
N ALA A 570 23.07 -28.33 6.90
CA ALA A 570 23.87 -28.27 8.10
C ALA A 570 23.00 -28.55 9.33
N GLU A 571 21.91 -27.85 9.63
CA GLU A 571 20.99 -28.08 10.75
C GLU A 571 20.54 -29.55 10.90
N LYS A 572 20.31 -30.25 9.78
CA LYS A 572 19.93 -31.68 9.74
C LYS A 572 21.08 -32.66 9.99
N GLY A 573 22.32 -32.19 10.07
CA GLY A 573 23.50 -33.01 10.33
C GLY A 573 24.09 -33.69 9.10
N GLN A 574 23.75 -33.26 7.88
CA GLN A 574 24.28 -33.87 6.64
C GLN A 574 25.81 -33.75 6.54
N TYR A 575 26.38 -32.69 7.12
CA TYR A 575 27.82 -32.41 7.10
C TYR A 575 28.58 -32.94 8.33
N ASP A 576 27.89 -33.58 9.29
CA ASP A 576 28.49 -33.99 10.57
C ASP A 576 29.62 -35.03 10.41
N ASN A 577 29.58 -35.81 9.32
CA ASN A 577 30.59 -36.80 8.97
C ASN A 577 31.39 -36.42 7.71
N ASN A 578 31.09 -35.26 7.09
CA ASN A 578 31.72 -34.80 5.85
C ASN A 578 32.12 -33.32 5.97
N LEU A 579 32.98 -33.04 6.94
CA LEU A 579 33.53 -31.71 7.19
C LEU A 579 34.34 -31.17 5.99
N ALA A 580 34.91 -32.06 5.17
CA ALA A 580 35.61 -31.67 3.94
C ALA A 580 34.66 -31.00 2.92
N ALA A 581 33.45 -31.56 2.73
CA ALA A 581 32.45 -30.96 1.86
C ALA A 581 31.91 -29.63 2.41
N LEU A 582 31.77 -29.52 3.73
CA LEU A 582 31.38 -28.27 4.40
C LEU A 582 32.41 -27.15 4.15
N VAL A 583 33.70 -27.44 4.33
CA VAL A 583 34.77 -26.47 4.09
C VAL A 583 34.87 -26.11 2.61
N ALA A 584 34.75 -27.07 1.69
CA ALA A 584 34.75 -26.81 0.26
C ALA A 584 33.60 -25.86 -0.14
N THR A 585 32.41 -26.10 0.42
CA THR A 585 31.24 -25.25 0.21
C THR A 585 31.44 -23.86 0.82
N GLY A 586 31.96 -23.77 2.04
CA GLY A 586 32.30 -22.49 2.67
C GLY A 586 33.30 -21.67 1.86
N ARG A 587 34.33 -22.32 1.27
CA ARG A 587 35.29 -21.64 0.37
C ARG A 587 34.62 -21.09 -0.88
N GLU A 588 33.71 -21.86 -1.48
CA GLU A 588 32.96 -21.39 -2.65
C GLU A 588 32.09 -20.18 -2.30
N MET A 589 31.37 -20.21 -1.19
CA MET A 589 30.53 -19.10 -0.72
C MET A 589 31.37 -17.84 -0.42
N PHE A 590 32.53 -17.99 0.23
CA PHE A 590 33.46 -16.89 0.46
C PHE A 590 33.91 -16.23 -0.85
N ARG A 591 34.25 -17.04 -1.87
CA ARG A 591 34.65 -16.53 -3.19
C ARG A 591 33.51 -15.75 -3.84
N LEU A 592 32.28 -16.28 -3.78
CA LEU A 592 31.10 -15.60 -4.35
C LEU A 592 30.82 -14.27 -3.65
N GLU A 593 30.93 -14.21 -2.32
CA GLU A 593 30.75 -12.97 -1.55
C GLU A 593 31.81 -11.92 -1.90
N LYS A 594 33.08 -12.32 -2.07
CA LYS A 594 34.15 -11.41 -2.51
C LYS A 594 33.94 -10.93 -3.94
N LEU A 595 33.49 -11.81 -4.86
CA LEU A 595 33.15 -11.40 -6.22
C LEU A 595 31.98 -10.42 -6.25
N GLU A 596 31.01 -10.57 -5.35
CA GLU A 596 29.91 -9.60 -5.19
C GLU A 596 30.43 -8.23 -4.73
N GLN A 597 31.34 -8.19 -3.76
CA GLN A 597 31.98 -6.94 -3.33
C GLN A 597 32.73 -6.25 -4.48
N ILE A 598 33.53 -7.01 -5.23
CA ILE A 598 34.27 -6.51 -6.40
C ILE A 598 33.32 -6.01 -7.49
N ALA A 599 32.23 -6.75 -7.76
CA ALA A 599 31.21 -6.33 -8.72
C ALA A 599 30.56 -5.00 -8.31
N ARG A 600 30.21 -4.83 -7.02
CA ARG A 600 29.65 -3.56 -6.49
C ARG A 600 30.63 -2.40 -6.61
N GLU A 601 31.92 -2.62 -6.37
CA GLU A 601 32.95 -1.60 -6.59
C GLU A 601 33.07 -1.23 -8.07
N LYS A 602 33.03 -2.22 -8.97
CA LYS A 602 33.06 -1.98 -10.41
C LYS A 602 31.83 -1.21 -10.88
N VAL A 603 30.65 -1.60 -10.43
CA VAL A 603 29.38 -0.89 -10.67
C VAL A 603 29.51 0.61 -10.33
N ARG A 604 30.17 0.93 -9.21
CA ARG A 604 30.42 2.32 -8.79
C ARG A 604 31.33 3.11 -9.74
N THR A 605 32.09 2.46 -10.61
CA THR A 605 32.93 3.13 -11.62
C THR A 605 32.25 3.34 -12.97
N LEU A 606 31.18 2.58 -13.25
CA LEU A 606 30.50 2.60 -14.54
C LEU A 606 29.41 3.69 -14.57
N ALA A 607 29.31 4.39 -15.70
CA ALA A 607 28.29 5.42 -15.97
C ALA A 607 27.01 4.81 -16.59
N LEU A 608 27.17 3.75 -17.39
CA LEU A 608 26.10 2.90 -17.91
C LEU A 608 26.19 1.54 -17.21
N VAL A 609 25.17 1.18 -16.43
CA VAL A 609 25.27 0.06 -15.47
C VAL A 609 24.09 -0.89 -15.60
N ASP A 610 24.42 -2.18 -15.76
CA ASP A 610 23.57 -3.32 -15.43
C ASP A 610 24.28 -4.10 -14.31
N GLU A 611 23.79 -3.99 -13.07
CA GLU A 611 24.47 -4.54 -11.88
C GLU A 611 24.55 -6.08 -11.93
N ILE A 612 23.51 -6.72 -12.49
CA ILE A 612 23.46 -8.17 -12.64
C ILE A 612 24.49 -8.65 -13.64
N GLU A 613 24.56 -8.03 -14.82
CA GLU A 613 25.49 -8.46 -15.87
C GLU A 613 26.94 -8.26 -15.44
N VAL A 614 27.26 -7.22 -14.65
CA VAL A 614 28.59 -7.06 -14.02
C VAL A 614 28.92 -8.25 -13.12
N TRP A 615 27.99 -8.62 -12.22
CA TRP A 615 28.22 -9.71 -11.29
C TRP A 615 28.30 -11.08 -11.98
N LEU A 616 27.39 -11.36 -12.92
CA LEU A 616 27.41 -12.58 -13.74
C LEU A 616 28.68 -12.67 -14.59
N ALA A 617 29.21 -11.55 -15.09
CA ALA A 617 30.47 -11.54 -15.83
C ALA A 617 31.64 -12.05 -14.98
N TYR A 618 31.77 -11.59 -13.74
CA TYR A 618 32.82 -12.06 -12.83
C TYR A 618 32.65 -13.54 -12.49
N GLN A 619 31.44 -13.97 -12.13
CA GLN A 619 31.17 -15.36 -11.78
C GLN A 619 31.45 -16.32 -12.95
N ASN A 620 30.94 -16.01 -14.13
CA ASN A 620 31.07 -16.87 -15.31
C ASN A 620 32.53 -16.96 -15.76
N LYS A 621 33.22 -15.83 -15.89
CA LYS A 621 34.60 -15.79 -16.38
C LYS A 621 35.60 -16.37 -15.39
N LEU A 622 35.34 -16.24 -14.08
CA LEU A 622 36.21 -16.78 -13.03
C LEU A 622 35.78 -18.16 -12.54
N LYS A 623 34.72 -18.76 -13.11
CA LYS A 623 34.24 -20.10 -12.77
C LYS A 623 35.35 -21.15 -12.75
N LYS A 624 36.12 -21.24 -13.84
CA LYS A 624 37.21 -22.23 -13.97
C LYS A 624 38.40 -21.90 -13.08
N SER A 625 38.76 -20.61 -12.94
CA SER A 625 39.96 -20.21 -12.21
C SER A 625 39.78 -20.20 -10.69
N LEU A 626 38.55 -19.99 -10.21
CA LEU A 626 38.17 -20.03 -8.79
C LEU A 626 37.43 -21.30 -8.38
N GLY A 627 37.18 -22.24 -9.31
CA GLY A 627 36.55 -23.52 -9.03
C GLY A 627 35.12 -23.41 -8.51
N LEU A 628 34.32 -22.52 -9.11
CA LEU A 628 32.92 -22.31 -8.73
C LEU A 628 32.05 -23.43 -9.34
N THR A 629 31.58 -24.34 -8.50
CA THR A 629 30.78 -25.50 -8.94
C THR A 629 29.30 -25.15 -9.14
N SER A 630 28.84 -24.09 -8.48
CA SER A 630 27.44 -23.65 -8.42
C SER A 630 27.03 -22.64 -9.50
N VAL A 631 27.96 -22.15 -10.31
CA VAL A 631 27.79 -21.09 -11.31
C VAL A 631 27.61 -21.68 -12.72
N THR A 632 26.74 -21.09 -13.55
CA THR A 632 26.42 -21.54 -14.92
C THR A 632 27.56 -21.28 -15.92
N ALA A 633 27.57 -22.04 -17.03
CA ALA A 633 28.72 -22.10 -17.94
C ALA A 633 28.82 -20.96 -18.98
N GLU A 634 27.74 -20.27 -19.34
CA GLU A 634 27.76 -19.29 -20.44
C GLU A 634 27.07 -17.95 -20.14
N MET A 635 27.56 -16.88 -20.78
CA MET A 635 27.04 -15.51 -20.69
C MET A 635 27.00 -14.90 -22.10
N ARG A 636 25.84 -14.37 -22.52
CA ARG A 636 25.65 -13.78 -23.86
C ARG A 636 26.10 -12.31 -23.92
N PHE A 637 25.95 -11.55 -22.84
CA PHE A 637 26.16 -10.09 -22.83
C PHE A 637 27.43 -9.61 -22.11
N PHE A 638 28.52 -10.39 -22.17
CA PHE A 638 29.83 -9.97 -21.62
C PHE A 638 30.32 -8.60 -22.13
N ARG A 639 29.94 -8.20 -23.34
CA ARG A 639 30.34 -6.91 -23.91
C ARG A 639 29.63 -5.71 -23.26
N ILE A 640 28.49 -5.93 -22.63
CA ILE A 640 27.62 -4.88 -22.07
C ILE A 640 27.92 -4.68 -20.58
N SER A 641 28.48 -5.68 -19.89
CA SER A 641 28.83 -5.60 -18.46
C SER A 641 29.95 -4.61 -18.12
N GLY A 642 30.71 -4.10 -19.11
CA GLY A 642 31.81 -3.16 -18.87
C GLY A 642 33.00 -3.76 -18.10
N VAL A 643 33.04 -5.09 -17.90
CA VAL A 643 34.14 -5.79 -17.23
C VAL A 643 35.25 -6.10 -18.21
N THR A 644 36.46 -5.60 -17.94
CA THR A 644 37.63 -5.82 -18.80
C THR A 644 38.40 -7.08 -18.41
N VAL A 645 39.26 -7.56 -19.30
CA VAL A 645 40.16 -8.70 -19.00
C VAL A 645 41.10 -8.38 -17.84
N SER A 646 41.54 -7.13 -17.71
CA SER A 646 42.38 -6.70 -16.59
C SER A 646 41.60 -6.72 -15.26
N ASP A 647 40.32 -6.34 -15.28
CA ASP A 647 39.47 -6.40 -14.09
C ASP A 647 39.29 -7.86 -13.62
N LEU A 648 39.12 -8.80 -14.55
CA LEU A 648 39.00 -10.23 -14.23
C LEU A 648 40.28 -10.77 -13.58
N GLN A 649 41.45 -10.42 -14.12
CA GLN A 649 42.74 -10.83 -13.55
C GLN A 649 42.96 -10.24 -12.16
N ALA A 650 42.63 -8.96 -11.97
CA ALA A 650 42.71 -8.30 -10.67
C ALA A 650 41.76 -8.96 -9.67
N ALA A 651 40.51 -9.22 -10.07
CA ALA A 651 39.52 -9.88 -9.24
C ALA A 651 39.96 -11.30 -8.83
N GLU A 652 40.52 -12.08 -9.76
CA GLU A 652 41.06 -13.41 -9.46
C GLU A 652 42.17 -13.36 -8.41
N LEU A 653 43.12 -12.44 -8.57
CA LEU A 653 44.21 -12.25 -7.62
C LEU A 653 43.71 -11.79 -6.25
N GLN A 654 42.77 -10.85 -6.23
CA GLN A 654 42.17 -10.35 -4.99
C GLN A 654 41.42 -11.45 -4.23
N VAL A 655 40.59 -12.24 -4.91
CA VAL A 655 39.85 -13.34 -4.27
C VAL A 655 40.80 -14.40 -3.73
N LYS A 656 41.83 -14.79 -4.50
CA LYS A 656 42.84 -15.78 -4.05
C LYS A 656 43.66 -15.27 -2.86
N ALA A 657 44.01 -13.97 -2.86
CA ALA A 657 44.71 -13.34 -1.75
C ALA A 657 43.82 -13.27 -0.49
N ALA A 658 42.57 -12.80 -0.65
CA ALA A 658 41.60 -12.71 0.43
C ALA A 658 41.27 -14.09 1.03
N GLU A 659 41.15 -15.14 0.20
CA GLU A 659 40.92 -16.50 0.71
C GLU A 659 42.10 -16.99 1.56
N LYS A 660 43.32 -16.53 1.26
CA LYS A 660 44.50 -16.90 2.05
C LYS A 660 44.57 -16.17 3.39
N SER A 661 44.18 -14.89 3.44
CA SER A 661 44.29 -14.05 4.65
C SER A 661 43.05 -14.08 5.54
N GLU A 662 41.85 -14.08 4.95
CA GLU A 662 40.60 -13.78 5.66
C GLU A 662 39.70 -15.00 5.84
N PHE A 663 39.86 -16.06 5.04
CA PHE A 663 38.93 -17.20 5.05
C PHE A 663 38.78 -17.87 6.43
N ARG A 664 39.89 -17.96 7.19
CA ARG A 664 39.87 -18.56 8.53
C ARG A 664 39.02 -17.77 9.52
N GLU A 665 39.03 -16.44 9.45
CA GLU A 665 38.20 -15.61 10.31
C GLU A 665 36.77 -15.50 9.78
N TRP A 666 36.59 -15.55 8.46
CA TRP A 666 35.27 -15.56 7.85
C TRP A 666 34.47 -16.83 8.19
N ILE A 667 35.10 -18.01 8.13
CA ILE A 667 34.40 -19.27 8.40
C ILE A 667 33.91 -19.34 9.85
N LEU A 668 34.58 -18.68 10.80
CA LEU A 668 34.14 -18.57 12.19
C LEU A 668 32.81 -17.81 12.34
N GLN A 669 32.46 -16.96 11.38
CA GLN A 669 31.20 -16.21 11.39
C GLN A 669 30.10 -16.89 10.57
N TRP A 670 30.43 -17.98 9.89
CA TRP A 670 29.54 -18.61 8.93
C TRP A 670 28.45 -19.45 9.62
N GLY A 671 27.18 -19.11 9.37
CA GLY A 671 26.02 -19.73 10.02
C GLY A 671 25.96 -21.27 9.98
N PRO A 672 26.15 -21.92 8.81
CA PRO A 672 26.17 -23.38 8.72
C PRO A 672 27.22 -24.04 9.63
N LEU A 673 28.37 -23.38 9.85
CA LEU A 673 29.37 -23.88 10.78
C LEU A 673 28.84 -23.84 12.21
N HIS A 674 28.21 -22.74 12.64
CA HIS A 674 27.61 -22.64 13.98
C HIS A 674 26.62 -23.77 14.24
N SER A 675 25.74 -24.08 13.28
CA SER A 675 24.78 -25.19 13.41
C SER A 675 25.48 -26.55 13.59
N VAL A 676 26.61 -26.79 12.91
CA VAL A 676 27.41 -28.01 13.10
C VAL A 676 28.11 -28.04 14.46
N LEU A 677 28.64 -26.90 14.90
CA LEU A 677 29.28 -26.76 16.21
C LEU A 677 28.28 -27.00 17.34
N GLU A 678 27.07 -26.46 17.22
CA GLU A 678 25.98 -26.62 18.21
C GLU A 678 25.57 -28.09 18.35
N ARG A 679 25.63 -28.91 17.29
CA ARG A 679 25.36 -30.35 17.40
C ARG A 679 26.54 -31.16 17.92
N LYS A 680 27.77 -30.84 17.50
CA LYS A 680 28.97 -31.60 17.87
C LYS A 680 29.46 -31.27 19.28
N ALA A 681 29.26 -30.04 19.74
CA ALA A 681 29.71 -29.55 21.04
C ALA A 681 28.66 -28.61 21.69
N PRO A 682 27.42 -29.09 21.94
CA PRO A 682 26.31 -28.25 22.43
C PRO A 682 26.65 -27.52 23.73
N GLU A 683 27.25 -28.21 24.70
CA GLU A 683 27.58 -27.63 26.00
C GLU A 683 28.58 -26.47 25.89
N ARG A 684 29.62 -26.63 25.06
CA ARG A 684 30.66 -25.61 24.87
C ARG A 684 30.12 -24.40 24.10
N VAL A 685 29.28 -24.61 23.09
CA VAL A 685 28.71 -23.50 22.30
C VAL A 685 27.64 -22.75 23.10
N ASN A 686 26.78 -23.45 23.84
CA ASN A 686 25.78 -22.80 24.71
C ASN A 686 26.45 -21.96 25.80
N ALA A 687 27.51 -22.47 26.44
CA ALA A 687 28.28 -21.69 27.42
C ALA A 687 28.91 -20.43 26.78
N LEU A 688 29.39 -20.51 25.54
CA LEU A 688 29.89 -19.35 24.80
C LEU A 688 28.78 -18.34 24.44
N ARG A 689 27.57 -18.81 24.12
CA ARG A 689 26.40 -17.94 23.85
C ARG A 689 25.92 -17.23 25.12
N GLU A 690 25.81 -17.94 26.24
CA GLU A 690 25.47 -17.35 27.53
C GLU A 690 26.52 -16.30 27.93
N LYS A 691 27.80 -16.63 27.76
CA LYS A 691 28.90 -15.68 27.97
C LYS A 691 28.79 -14.47 27.04
N GLN A 692 28.43 -14.65 25.77
CA GLN A 692 28.23 -13.55 24.82
C GLN A 692 27.14 -12.56 25.30
N ILE A 693 26.04 -13.07 25.83
CA ILE A 693 24.94 -12.24 26.36
C ILE A 693 25.42 -11.49 27.61
N SER A 694 26.09 -12.19 28.53
CA SER A 694 26.67 -11.56 29.74
C SER A 694 27.71 -10.49 29.41
N ASP A 695 28.63 -10.78 28.48
CA ASP A 695 29.68 -9.85 28.04
C ASP A 695 29.06 -8.60 27.39
N TYR A 696 27.95 -8.75 26.65
CA TYR A 696 27.21 -7.61 26.09
C TYR A 696 26.62 -6.74 27.19
N GLU A 697 25.90 -7.32 28.17
CA GLU A 697 25.28 -6.57 29.26
C GLU A 697 26.33 -5.84 30.12
N GLU A 698 27.44 -6.50 30.44
CA GLU A 698 28.54 -5.92 31.19
C GLU A 698 29.23 -4.80 30.42
N THR A 699 29.55 -5.02 29.14
CA THR A 699 30.20 -4.01 28.28
C THR A 699 29.27 -2.81 28.07
N TYR A 700 27.97 -3.04 27.87
CA TYR A 700 26.98 -1.98 27.73
C TYR A 700 26.88 -1.13 28.98
N ARG A 701 26.77 -1.76 30.16
CA ARG A 701 26.74 -1.05 31.44
C ARG A 701 28.03 -0.27 31.67
N MET A 702 29.19 -0.86 31.37
CA MET A 702 30.47 -0.18 31.48
C MET A 702 30.57 1.04 30.57
N LEU A 703 30.19 0.94 29.29
CA LEU A 703 30.19 2.06 28.35
C LEU A 703 29.17 3.14 28.72
N SER A 704 27.99 2.74 29.20
CA SER A 704 26.99 3.67 29.74
C SER A 704 27.54 4.45 30.94
N ASP A 705 28.23 3.78 31.85
CA ASP A 705 28.75 4.39 33.07
C ASP A 705 30.00 5.26 32.83
N THR A 706 30.81 4.92 31.84
CA THR A 706 32.08 5.60 31.53
C THR A 706 31.95 6.69 30.47
N GLU A 707 31.04 6.56 29.50
CA GLU A 707 30.89 7.51 28.39
C GLU A 707 29.58 8.32 28.49
N LEU A 708 28.44 7.68 28.76
CA LEU A 708 27.13 8.36 28.75
C LEU A 708 26.85 9.13 30.04
N ARG A 709 27.10 8.52 31.21
CA ARG A 709 26.83 9.13 32.52
C ARG A 709 27.64 10.40 32.78
N PRO A 710 28.96 10.47 32.49
CA PRO A 710 29.74 11.70 32.66
C PRO A 710 29.33 12.80 31.67
N SER A 711 28.82 12.41 30.50
CA SER A 711 28.38 13.33 29.45
C SER A 711 26.91 13.75 29.59
N GLY A 712 26.17 13.22 30.58
CA GLY A 712 24.75 13.47 30.77
C GLY A 712 23.85 12.96 29.64
N LEU A 713 24.32 11.99 28.85
CA LEU A 713 23.64 11.47 27.65
C LEU A 713 22.81 10.19 27.92
N VAL A 714 22.64 9.81 29.18
CA VAL A 714 21.77 8.68 29.56
C VAL A 714 20.32 9.04 29.25
N GLY A 715 19.63 8.21 28.47
CA GLY A 715 18.30 8.49 27.91
C GLY A 715 18.30 9.08 26.50
N ASN A 716 19.48 9.39 25.92
CA ASN A 716 19.58 9.72 24.50
C ASN A 716 19.63 8.43 23.68
N THR A 717 18.56 8.18 22.91
CA THR A 717 18.37 6.94 22.14
C THR A 717 19.44 6.70 21.08
N ASP A 718 20.01 7.75 20.50
CA ASP A 718 21.08 7.62 19.49
C ASP A 718 22.43 7.30 20.14
N ALA A 719 22.72 7.91 21.29
CA ALA A 719 23.93 7.61 22.05
C ALA A 719 23.90 6.18 22.62
N GLU A 720 22.75 5.75 23.14
CA GLU A 720 22.51 4.38 23.60
C GLU A 720 22.59 3.35 22.47
N ARG A 721 22.02 3.65 21.29
CA ARG A 721 22.17 2.80 20.10
C ARG A 721 23.64 2.64 19.69
N THR A 722 24.42 3.72 19.78
CA THR A 722 25.84 3.72 19.41
C THR A 722 26.68 2.85 20.35
N ILE A 723 26.50 2.99 21.68
CA ILE A 723 27.20 2.13 22.64
C ILE A 723 26.70 0.69 22.59
N GLY A 724 25.41 0.47 22.29
CA GLY A 724 24.82 -0.85 22.08
C GLY A 724 25.48 -1.59 20.92
N ALA A 725 25.65 -0.94 19.77
CA ALA A 725 26.35 -1.51 18.63
C ALA A 725 27.82 -1.85 18.96
N ARG A 726 28.52 -0.97 19.70
CA ARG A 726 29.91 -1.23 20.14
C ARG A 726 30.01 -2.39 21.14
N ALA A 727 29.10 -2.48 22.09
CA ALA A 727 29.02 -3.58 23.05
C ALA A 727 28.74 -4.91 22.34
N MET A 728 27.83 -4.90 21.36
CA MET A 728 27.49 -6.09 20.56
C MET A 728 28.69 -6.57 19.74
N GLU A 729 29.44 -5.67 19.09
CA GLU A 729 30.64 -6.03 18.33
C GLU A 729 31.75 -6.57 19.25
N SER A 730 31.93 -5.96 20.44
CA SER A 730 32.87 -6.46 21.46
C SER A 730 32.52 -7.87 21.92
N ALA A 731 31.26 -8.10 22.29
CA ALA A 731 30.77 -9.42 22.72
C ALA A 731 30.88 -10.46 21.58
N LYS A 732 30.56 -10.06 20.35
CA LYS A 732 30.72 -10.91 19.16
C LYS A 732 32.19 -11.31 18.96
N LYS A 733 33.13 -10.38 19.13
CA LYS A 733 34.56 -10.70 19.04
C LYS A 733 35.00 -11.71 20.09
N THR A 734 34.59 -11.53 21.35
CA THR A 734 34.90 -12.48 22.44
C THR A 734 34.29 -13.86 22.18
N PHE A 735 33.08 -13.91 21.64
CA PHE A 735 32.42 -15.15 21.21
C PHE A 735 33.23 -15.87 20.11
N LEU A 736 33.65 -15.15 19.07
CA LEU A 736 34.46 -15.71 17.98
C LEU A 736 35.83 -16.19 18.47
N ASP A 737 36.47 -15.47 19.39
CA ASP A 737 37.73 -15.88 20.02
C ASP A 737 37.56 -17.19 20.82
N GLY A 738 36.40 -17.39 21.44
CA GLY A 738 36.04 -18.65 22.11
C GLY A 738 35.73 -19.82 21.15
N LEU A 739 35.19 -19.52 19.97
CA LEU A 739 34.94 -20.52 18.92
C LEU A 739 36.21 -20.92 18.16
N ARG A 740 37.20 -20.03 18.02
CA ARG A 740 38.45 -20.31 17.30
C ARG A 740 39.14 -21.63 17.70
N PRO A 741 39.37 -21.96 18.98
CA PRO A 741 40.01 -23.23 19.35
C PRO A 741 39.15 -24.45 19.03
N LEU A 742 37.82 -24.36 19.16
CA LEU A 742 36.89 -25.44 18.80
C LEU A 742 36.95 -25.75 17.30
N VAL A 743 37.00 -24.70 16.48
CA VAL A 743 37.08 -24.81 15.03
C VAL A 743 38.44 -25.33 14.59
N GLU A 744 39.55 -24.90 15.21
CA GLU A 744 40.88 -25.42 14.86
C GLU A 744 41.02 -26.91 15.25
N GLU A 745 40.44 -27.34 16.36
CA GLU A 745 40.41 -28.74 16.80
C GLU A 745 39.66 -29.64 15.80
N MET A 746 38.53 -29.18 15.26
CA MET A 746 37.68 -29.97 14.35
C MET A 746 38.01 -29.83 12.86
N LEU A 747 38.42 -28.65 12.42
CA LEU A 747 38.60 -28.30 11.01
C LEU A 747 40.05 -28.00 10.63
N GLY A 748 41.00 -27.95 11.58
CA GLY A 748 42.38 -27.54 11.33
C GLY A 748 43.08 -28.31 10.19
N SER A 749 42.80 -29.61 10.05
CA SER A 749 43.34 -30.44 8.96
C SER A 749 42.75 -30.13 7.57
N TYR A 750 41.52 -29.58 7.52
CA TYR A 750 40.79 -29.22 6.31
C TYR A 750 40.98 -27.73 5.91
N LEU A 751 41.50 -26.89 6.82
CA LEU A 751 41.74 -25.46 6.62
C LEU A 751 43.11 -25.11 6.01
N ASN A 752 43.81 -26.09 5.43
CA ASN A 752 45.09 -25.88 4.75
C ASN A 752 44.96 -24.92 3.54
N VAL A 753 46.02 -24.15 3.27
CA VAL A 753 46.05 -23.15 2.19
C VAL A 753 46.00 -23.85 0.83
N GLN A 754 44.92 -23.63 0.08
CA GLN A 754 44.67 -24.30 -1.21
C GLN A 754 45.52 -23.73 -2.36
N TRP A 755 45.88 -22.44 -2.29
CA TRP A 755 46.64 -21.75 -3.34
C TRP A 755 48.13 -21.66 -2.97
N ARG A 756 48.99 -22.47 -3.60
CA ARG A 756 50.45 -22.32 -3.53
C ARG A 756 50.89 -21.15 -4.42
N ARG A 757 51.83 -20.32 -3.94
CA ARG A 757 52.46 -19.26 -4.76
C ARG A 757 53.08 -19.91 -6.00
N ASN A 758 52.62 -19.51 -7.18
CA ASN A 758 53.49 -19.46 -8.35
C ASN A 758 54.01 -18.04 -8.47
#